data_AF-A0A180EK39-F1
#
_entry.id   AF-A0A180EK39-F1
#
_cell.length_a   1.000
_cell.length_b   1.000
_cell.length_c   1.000
_cell.angle_alpha   90.00
_cell.angle_beta   90.00
_cell.angle_gamma   90.00
#
_symmetry.space_group_name_H-M   'P 1'
#
loop_
_entity.id
_entity.type
_entity.pdbx_description
1 polymer ?
#
loop_
_entity_poly.entity_id
_entity_poly.type
_entity_poly.pdbx_seq_one_letter_code
_entity_poly.pdbx_strand_id
1 'polypeptide(L)'
;MPSNNPRAAQRRLLTIFCFLILTSLSAQTSLYWIGGAGEWDDPSHWTKVSGNPNALSSTIPDEDTRAVIDLNSGLQKFDVINIPAGTYAVFDLEVTYKTDFTLQFEENSSTQAQVVMNVFGDLTLNTAISLDYQSPAYNYVRWKFTGPGIHEITTSGEDLKRVEFLDENATYEQLDDLEASQQLRMYGGVWNSNGHDVRAERLFFRDNASSSNPLTKVFNTAGSTIFVDEWDSKLTYGSLTVNGPHTIRAQLFEGSPSQLNGPNFIYDELILTEYSDDPPPGTSTINHYNFFCTDCELNKITIEDTGITELAGPFTVQQELRVVNPGSVIRFNGGNGRFNTMTINGTVKTPLINGCDKRVVFESSFRPTAEWTRPSGTLNLSDAILDNIVATGGATFRLGNGQLMGSSTGWTITNPPTSLDYEWIGTANQMGSWADRTNWRIVGGSSNGCIPSQVDNVFINKNARGDIRIPSDFTAACKDLTWTNKDGFELRLDGAPTVRSELLVTGSLELDASATVSGVGLNNLTFSSTQQNTITTNGVSLPRLRFAGEFGSWELRTSLDCDQISVKGGTLRTEGKPVTTSYWNTSGEVPTTYDLGNSAITVAGDCILKRFPYDLVTVQPGESSIDAHSLIAMVPALYDVTVRGPTASRISLDPITMRNLSIGATTVRLDDSLTVNELIFLDVGTLLVDPPGGAFSSPGGGLTVSEGITSRVGSGTAYVQSLLPGTTAELRKPNGNLCIDGPVEFRDIEASAAGIVNAPEATDAGNVTGIDFSSGAGALNLYWIAGSGDFATRENWSSLSGGCPANRNPELVTRLVFDNNSFFPGANVVTVAGDRSARELRFINTTEMGTLNLLDSLTAQNLRVLGGQVELSGQALNVIQETRLDTDGLLEANATNFYTRTLDTESGMMVVRPGAAVRVREE
;
A
#
# COMPACT_ATOMS: atom_id res chain seq x y z
N MET A 1 79.66 -29.69 -21.67
CA MET A 1 80.56 -30.44 -20.76
C MET A 1 80.45 -29.82 -19.38
N PRO A 2 80.19 -30.59 -18.33
CA PRO A 2 79.66 -30.08 -17.07
C PRO A 2 80.74 -29.77 -16.02
N SER A 3 80.47 -28.81 -15.15
CA SER A 3 81.23 -28.54 -13.93
C SER A 3 80.45 -29.06 -12.71
N ASN A 4 81.03 -30.03 -12.01
CA ASN A 4 80.60 -30.52 -10.70
C ASN A 4 80.83 -29.47 -9.60
N ASN A 5 79.85 -29.26 -8.72
CA ASN A 5 80.15 -28.78 -7.36
C ASN A 5 79.11 -29.33 -6.35
N PRO A 6 79.52 -30.00 -5.25
CA PRO A 6 78.66 -30.84 -4.43
C PRO A 6 78.12 -30.06 -3.23
N ARG A 7 76.94 -29.44 -3.37
CA ARG A 7 76.14 -28.92 -2.24
C ARG A 7 74.64 -29.24 -2.34
N ALA A 8 74.27 -30.22 -3.17
CA ALA A 8 72.88 -30.64 -3.38
C ALA A 8 72.53 -32.01 -2.76
N ALA A 9 73.52 -32.79 -2.28
CA ALA A 9 73.29 -34.16 -1.80
C ALA A 9 73.03 -34.29 -0.28
N GLN A 10 73.39 -33.29 0.54
CA GLN A 10 73.21 -33.36 2.00
C GLN A 10 71.95 -32.65 2.54
N ARG A 11 71.23 -31.89 1.71
CA ARG A 11 69.92 -31.29 2.08
C ARG A 11 68.71 -32.11 1.64
N ARG A 12 68.89 -33.19 0.87
CA ARG A 12 67.82 -34.13 0.50
C ARG A 12 67.73 -35.34 1.42
N LEU A 13 68.78 -35.67 2.17
CA LEU A 13 68.75 -36.77 3.14
C LEU A 13 68.15 -36.38 4.50
N LEU A 14 68.14 -35.09 4.85
CA LEU A 14 67.58 -34.60 6.14
C LEU A 14 66.09 -34.24 6.07
N THR A 15 65.56 -33.93 4.87
CA THR A 15 64.12 -33.68 4.66
C THR A 15 63.32 -34.98 4.50
N ILE A 16 63.97 -36.08 4.10
CA ILE A 16 63.34 -37.41 4.01
C ILE A 16 63.29 -38.09 5.40
N PHE A 17 64.13 -37.68 6.35
CA PHE A 17 64.16 -38.27 7.70
C PHE A 17 63.30 -37.52 8.75
N CYS A 18 62.85 -36.28 8.45
CA CYS A 18 61.93 -35.51 9.31
C CYS A 18 60.45 -35.60 8.88
N PHE A 19 60.13 -36.23 7.75
CA PHE A 19 58.74 -36.51 7.32
C PHE A 19 58.29 -37.94 7.66
N LEU A 20 59.12 -38.70 8.38
CA LEU A 20 58.95 -40.13 8.65
C LEU A 20 58.73 -40.44 10.14
N ILE A 21 58.37 -39.43 10.94
CA ILE A 21 58.01 -39.60 12.35
C ILE A 21 56.72 -38.79 12.58
N LEU A 22 55.61 -39.51 12.83
CA LEU A 22 54.24 -39.07 13.14
C LEU A 22 53.27 -38.80 11.97
N THR A 23 53.15 -39.75 11.05
CA THR A 23 51.81 -40.29 10.73
C THR A 23 51.89 -41.81 10.88
N SER A 24 51.57 -42.30 12.08
CA SER A 24 51.14 -43.69 12.20
C SER A 24 49.87 -43.80 11.35
N LEU A 25 49.96 -44.37 10.15
CA LEU A 25 48.82 -45.09 9.59
C LEU A 25 48.53 -46.18 10.63
N SER A 26 47.56 -45.93 11.51
CA SER A 26 46.91 -47.01 12.23
C SER A 26 46.31 -47.90 11.16
N ALA A 27 46.78 -49.15 11.05
CA ALA A 27 46.05 -50.12 10.27
C ALA A 27 44.73 -50.34 10.99
N GLN A 28 43.63 -49.86 10.42
CA GLN A 28 42.30 -50.03 10.99
C GLN A 28 42.04 -51.51 11.24
N THR A 29 41.52 -51.82 12.41
CA THR A 29 41.14 -53.18 12.74
C THR A 29 39.74 -53.47 12.22
N SER A 30 39.52 -54.64 11.64
CA SER A 30 38.17 -55.08 11.25
C SER A 30 37.50 -55.84 12.38
N LEU A 31 36.26 -55.46 12.71
CA LEU A 31 35.35 -56.24 13.54
C LEU A 31 34.23 -56.79 12.66
N TYR A 32 34.01 -58.09 12.75
CA TYR A 32 32.99 -58.81 11.98
C TYR A 32 31.81 -59.16 12.89
N TRP A 33 30.59 -58.91 12.44
CA TRP A 33 29.38 -59.38 13.11
C TRP A 33 29.34 -60.91 13.12
N ILE A 34 28.82 -61.53 14.18
CA ILE A 34 28.61 -62.98 14.31
C ILE A 34 27.40 -63.29 15.21
N GLY A 35 26.92 -64.53 15.14
CA GLY A 35 25.91 -65.04 16.08
C GLY A 35 24.45 -64.88 15.66
N GLY A 36 24.18 -64.35 14.45
CA GLY A 36 22.82 -64.12 13.95
C GLY A 36 22.21 -62.82 14.49
N ALA A 37 20.90 -62.81 14.73
CA ALA A 37 20.19 -61.69 15.37
C ALA A 37 20.78 -61.34 16.75
N GLY A 38 20.74 -60.06 17.14
CA GLY A 38 21.32 -59.60 18.41
C GLY A 38 21.36 -58.08 18.57
N GLU A 39 22.01 -57.62 19.64
CA GLU A 39 22.16 -56.20 19.98
C GLU A 39 23.52 -55.66 19.49
N TRP A 40 23.51 -54.53 18.77
CA TRP A 40 24.71 -53.90 18.21
C TRP A 40 25.75 -53.57 19.28
N ASP A 41 25.28 -53.18 20.47
CA ASP A 41 26.09 -52.76 21.61
C ASP A 41 26.56 -53.92 22.51
N ASP A 42 26.27 -55.18 22.15
CA ASP A 42 26.83 -56.36 22.82
C ASP A 42 28.15 -56.80 22.16
N PRO A 43 29.30 -56.69 22.86
CA PRO A 43 30.61 -57.12 22.34
C PRO A 43 30.65 -58.61 21.93
N SER A 44 29.75 -59.46 22.46
CA SER A 44 29.71 -60.89 22.14
C SER A 44 29.34 -61.19 20.68
N HIS A 45 28.73 -60.22 19.99
CA HIS A 45 28.39 -60.29 18.57
C HIS A 45 29.49 -59.78 17.62
N TRP A 46 30.65 -59.36 18.14
CA TRP A 46 31.77 -58.85 17.34
C TRP A 46 33.02 -59.72 17.48
N THR A 47 33.66 -60.08 16.36
CA THR A 47 34.90 -60.89 16.33
C THR A 47 35.97 -60.26 15.46
N LYS A 48 37.25 -60.49 15.79
CA LYS A 48 38.40 -59.98 15.02
C LYS A 48 38.68 -60.77 13.74
N VAL A 49 38.02 -61.92 13.57
CA VAL A 49 38.19 -62.80 12.41
C VAL A 49 36.81 -63.28 11.96
N SER A 50 36.44 -62.96 10.72
CA SER A 50 35.17 -63.37 10.09
C SER A 50 34.79 -64.82 10.42
N GLY A 51 33.61 -65.01 10.99
CA GLY A 51 33.03 -66.31 11.32
C GLY A 51 33.65 -67.09 12.48
N ASN A 52 34.65 -66.55 13.19
CA ASN A 52 35.31 -67.26 14.29
C ASN A 52 34.74 -66.86 15.67
N PRO A 53 33.87 -67.67 16.30
CA PRO A 53 33.29 -67.35 17.61
C PRO A 53 34.31 -67.43 18.76
N ASN A 54 35.54 -67.92 18.52
CA ASN A 54 36.60 -67.95 19.54
C ASN A 54 37.53 -66.72 19.48
N ALA A 55 37.32 -65.80 18.53
CA ALA A 55 38.11 -64.58 18.36
C ALA A 55 37.30 -63.32 18.74
N LEU A 56 36.40 -63.45 19.73
CA LEU A 56 35.54 -62.37 20.21
C LEU A 56 36.32 -61.10 20.53
N SER A 57 35.71 -59.97 20.22
CA SER A 57 36.13 -58.66 20.67
C SER A 57 35.67 -58.43 22.11
N SER A 58 36.43 -57.63 22.85
CA SER A 58 35.98 -57.10 24.15
C SER A 58 35.31 -55.73 24.03
N THR A 59 35.23 -55.20 22.81
CA THR A 59 34.67 -53.89 22.46
C THR A 59 33.75 -54.03 21.26
N ILE A 60 32.78 -53.12 21.17
CA ILE A 60 32.01 -52.88 19.95
C ILE A 60 32.84 -52.02 18.98
N PRO A 61 32.42 -51.86 17.71
CA PRO A 61 33.06 -50.93 16.78
C PRO A 61 33.14 -49.49 17.32
N ASP A 62 34.19 -48.79 16.91
CA ASP A 62 34.53 -47.42 17.28
C ASP A 62 35.10 -46.65 16.07
N GLU A 63 35.54 -45.41 16.27
CA GLU A 63 36.08 -44.53 15.23
C GLU A 63 37.31 -45.07 14.48
N ASP A 64 38.01 -46.08 15.00
CA ASP A 64 39.22 -46.66 14.41
C ASP A 64 38.99 -48.05 13.79
N THR A 65 37.72 -48.50 13.78
CA THR A 65 37.35 -49.89 13.43
C THR A 65 36.44 -49.97 12.20
N ARG A 66 36.76 -50.87 11.26
CA ARG A 66 35.84 -51.27 10.17
C ARG A 66 34.86 -52.33 10.66
N ALA A 67 33.58 -51.99 10.74
CA ALA A 67 32.48 -52.89 11.07
C ALA A 67 31.99 -53.61 9.82
N VAL A 68 32.07 -54.95 9.80
CA VAL A 68 31.74 -55.77 8.64
C VAL A 68 30.63 -56.76 8.96
N ILE A 69 29.56 -56.74 8.16
CA ILE A 69 28.50 -57.75 8.16
C ILE A 69 28.66 -58.57 6.87
N ASP A 70 29.24 -59.76 6.98
CA ASP A 70 29.57 -60.62 5.84
C ASP A 70 28.82 -61.97 5.86
N LEU A 71 29.13 -62.85 4.90
CA LEU A 71 28.50 -64.17 4.78
C LEU A 71 28.61 -65.04 6.04
N ASN A 72 29.60 -64.80 6.90
CA ASN A 72 29.84 -65.56 8.12
C ASN A 72 29.21 -64.93 9.38
N SER A 73 28.38 -63.89 9.22
CA SER A 73 27.64 -63.23 10.29
C SER A 73 26.65 -64.15 11.04
N GLY A 74 26.32 -65.32 10.48
CA GLY A 74 25.38 -66.27 11.06
C GLY A 74 23.91 -65.87 10.96
N LEU A 75 23.64 -64.72 10.31
CA LEU A 75 22.29 -64.21 10.05
C LEU A 75 21.47 -65.20 9.21
N GLN A 76 20.19 -65.30 9.53
CA GLN A 76 19.14 -65.93 8.72
C GLN A 76 18.30 -64.86 8.02
N LYS A 77 17.47 -65.30 7.08
CA LYS A 77 16.53 -64.41 6.41
C LYS A 77 15.58 -63.78 7.43
N PHE A 78 15.47 -62.45 7.40
CA PHE A 78 14.68 -61.62 8.32
C PHE A 78 15.20 -61.55 9.76
N ASP A 79 16.45 -61.95 10.01
CA ASP A 79 17.08 -61.66 11.30
C ASP A 79 17.18 -60.14 11.50
N VAL A 80 17.12 -59.73 12.76
CA VAL A 80 17.18 -58.33 13.17
C VAL A 80 18.43 -58.11 14.03
N ILE A 81 19.19 -57.08 13.69
CA ILE A 81 20.23 -56.51 14.55
C ILE A 81 19.66 -55.21 15.13
N ASN A 82 19.47 -55.19 16.44
CA ASN A 82 18.95 -54.04 17.15
C ASN A 82 20.08 -53.05 17.42
N ILE A 83 19.81 -51.75 17.24
CA ILE A 83 20.70 -50.65 17.57
C ILE A 83 20.00 -49.83 18.65
N PRO A 84 20.32 -50.08 19.94
CA PRO A 84 19.72 -49.35 21.06
C PRO A 84 19.96 -47.84 20.97
N ALA A 85 19.13 -47.05 21.65
CA ALA A 85 19.36 -45.60 21.76
C ALA A 85 20.75 -45.31 22.35
N GLY A 86 21.57 -44.56 21.59
CA GLY A 86 22.97 -44.35 21.91
C GLY A 86 23.72 -43.54 20.85
N THR A 87 25.02 -43.33 21.08
CA THR A 87 25.93 -42.77 20.09
C THR A 87 26.99 -43.81 19.78
N TYR A 88 27.09 -44.19 18.52
CA TYR A 88 27.99 -45.21 18.01
C TYR A 88 28.98 -44.58 17.03
N ALA A 89 30.12 -45.25 16.85
CA ALA A 89 31.15 -44.85 15.93
C ALA A 89 31.64 -46.06 15.15
N VAL A 90 31.96 -45.85 13.88
CA VAL A 90 32.63 -46.80 13.00
C VAL A 90 33.61 -46.02 12.14
N PHE A 91 34.75 -46.61 11.79
CA PHE A 91 35.53 -46.11 10.67
C PHE A 91 34.73 -46.39 9.38
N ASP A 92 34.72 -47.64 8.93
CA ASP A 92 33.85 -48.07 7.82
C ASP A 92 32.69 -48.92 8.34
N LEU A 93 31.52 -48.80 7.72
CA LEU A 93 30.42 -49.77 7.84
C LEU A 93 30.20 -50.47 6.51
N GLU A 94 30.44 -51.78 6.48
CA GLU A 94 30.35 -52.58 5.26
C GLU A 94 29.43 -53.79 5.40
N VAL A 95 28.44 -53.86 4.50
CA VAL A 95 27.53 -54.99 4.37
C VAL A 95 27.85 -55.74 3.07
N THR A 96 28.43 -56.92 3.20
CA THR A 96 28.66 -57.87 2.08
C THR A 96 27.76 -59.11 2.16
N TYR A 97 27.02 -59.26 3.27
CA TYR A 97 26.00 -60.27 3.44
C TYR A 97 24.89 -60.13 2.39
N LYS A 98 24.40 -61.25 1.83
CA LYS A 98 23.56 -61.26 0.61
C LYS A 98 22.13 -61.75 0.82
N THR A 99 21.73 -62.02 2.06
CA THR A 99 20.37 -62.49 2.39
C THR A 99 19.66 -61.42 3.21
N ASP A 100 18.36 -61.24 2.98
CA ASP A 100 17.55 -60.20 3.63
C ASP A 100 17.68 -60.22 5.17
N PHE A 101 18.03 -59.08 5.78
CA PHE A 101 18.05 -58.85 7.24
C PHE A 101 17.76 -57.38 7.56
N THR A 102 17.48 -57.08 8.83
CA THR A 102 17.10 -55.72 9.28
C THR A 102 18.11 -55.16 10.27
N LEU A 103 18.50 -53.89 10.10
CA LEU A 103 19.04 -53.07 11.21
C LEU A 103 17.89 -52.27 11.80
N GLN A 104 17.51 -52.58 13.04
CA GLN A 104 16.42 -51.93 13.74
C GLN A 104 16.96 -50.88 14.69
N PHE A 105 16.65 -49.61 14.45
CA PHE A 105 17.02 -48.50 15.31
C PHE A 105 15.97 -48.33 16.40
N GLU A 106 16.38 -48.42 17.66
CA GLU A 106 15.48 -48.38 18.83
C GLU A 106 15.39 -46.96 19.45
N GLU A 107 15.25 -45.94 18.62
CA GLU A 107 14.93 -44.59 19.09
C GLU A 107 13.53 -44.50 19.69
N ASN A 108 13.32 -43.51 20.58
CA ASN A 108 12.03 -43.34 21.24
C ASN A 108 11.66 -41.86 21.44
N SER A 109 10.58 -41.44 20.78
CA SER A 109 10.09 -40.06 20.83
C SER A 109 9.45 -39.66 22.16
N SER A 110 8.92 -40.62 22.93
CA SER A 110 8.34 -40.34 24.25
C SER A 110 9.39 -40.04 25.31
N THR A 111 10.58 -40.64 25.19
CA THR A 111 11.69 -40.48 26.13
C THR A 111 12.79 -39.56 25.61
N GLN A 112 12.62 -39.00 24.41
CA GLN A 112 13.65 -38.23 23.70
C GLN A 112 14.95 -39.03 23.43
N ALA A 113 14.88 -40.36 23.42
CA ALA A 113 16.04 -41.23 23.23
C ALA A 113 16.40 -41.32 21.74
N GLN A 114 17.65 -41.01 21.39
CA GLN A 114 18.15 -40.87 20.02
C GLN A 114 19.18 -41.94 19.68
N VAL A 115 19.30 -42.28 18.39
CA VAL A 115 20.43 -43.05 17.84
C VAL A 115 21.29 -42.13 16.96
N VAL A 116 22.59 -42.09 17.22
CA VAL A 116 23.55 -41.37 16.38
C VAL A 116 24.63 -42.33 15.91
N MET A 117 24.76 -42.49 14.60
CA MET A 117 25.82 -43.27 13.96
C MET A 117 26.86 -42.31 13.39
N ASN A 118 28.07 -42.28 13.96
CA ASN A 118 29.21 -41.54 13.40
C ASN A 118 30.02 -42.47 12.50
N VAL A 119 30.21 -42.07 11.24
CA VAL A 119 30.98 -42.82 10.23
C VAL A 119 32.22 -42.00 9.90
N PHE A 120 33.41 -42.57 10.10
CA PHE A 120 34.69 -41.89 9.91
C PHE A 120 35.39 -42.15 8.57
N GLY A 121 34.92 -43.16 7.84
CA GLY A 121 35.32 -43.53 6.49
C GLY A 121 34.10 -43.86 5.64
N ASP A 122 34.00 -45.10 5.16
CA ASP A 122 33.04 -45.47 4.12
C ASP A 122 31.75 -46.10 4.67
N LEU A 123 30.62 -45.82 4.02
CA LEU A 123 29.36 -46.54 4.18
C LEU A 123 29.09 -47.36 2.93
N THR A 124 29.11 -48.68 3.05
CA THR A 124 28.78 -49.61 1.96
C THR A 124 27.63 -50.52 2.36
N LEU A 125 26.41 -50.15 1.99
CA LEU A 125 25.23 -51.00 2.09
C LEU A 125 25.01 -51.80 0.80
N ASN A 126 24.13 -52.80 0.87
CA ASN A 126 23.70 -53.56 -0.30
C ASN A 126 22.18 -53.82 -0.23
N THR A 127 21.59 -54.43 -1.26
CA THR A 127 20.13 -54.60 -1.33
C THR A 127 19.55 -55.65 -0.37
N ALA A 128 20.38 -56.31 0.44
CA ALA A 128 19.95 -57.33 1.40
C ALA A 128 19.70 -56.78 2.80
N ILE A 129 20.12 -55.55 3.10
CA ILE A 129 19.82 -54.88 4.36
C ILE A 129 18.53 -54.05 4.21
N SER A 130 17.75 -53.97 5.29
CA SER A 130 16.67 -52.98 5.46
C SER A 130 16.90 -52.19 6.75
N LEU A 131 16.84 -50.86 6.68
CA LEU A 131 16.92 -49.98 7.84
C LEU A 131 15.50 -49.72 8.39
N ASP A 132 15.22 -50.23 9.59
CA ASP A 132 13.93 -50.06 10.26
C ASP A 132 14.03 -49.05 11.42
N TYR A 133 13.20 -48.02 11.39
CA TYR A 133 13.20 -46.92 12.36
C TYR A 133 11.93 -46.97 13.19
N GLN A 134 12.05 -47.22 14.49
CA GLN A 134 10.89 -47.40 15.37
C GLN A 134 10.10 -46.11 15.66
N SER A 135 10.68 -44.93 15.42
CA SER A 135 10.00 -43.65 15.59
C SER A 135 9.82 -42.90 14.28
N PRO A 136 8.59 -42.48 13.93
CA PRO A 136 8.35 -41.59 12.80
C PRO A 136 8.71 -40.12 13.13
N ALA A 137 9.12 -39.83 14.36
CA ALA A 137 9.34 -38.45 14.82
C ALA A 137 10.64 -37.86 14.26
N TYR A 138 10.64 -36.53 14.13
CA TYR A 138 11.78 -35.75 13.66
C TYR A 138 12.96 -35.75 14.65
N ASN A 139 14.20 -35.87 14.14
CA ASN A 139 15.49 -35.72 14.86
C ASN A 139 15.96 -36.89 15.73
N TYR A 140 15.44 -38.10 15.55
CA TYR A 140 15.73 -39.20 16.45
C TYR A 140 16.83 -40.16 15.99
N VAL A 141 17.02 -40.34 14.67
CA VAL A 141 18.18 -41.05 14.12
C VAL A 141 19.02 -40.11 13.28
N ARG A 142 20.34 -40.20 13.39
CA ARG A 142 21.31 -39.36 12.67
C ARG A 142 22.50 -40.18 12.17
N TRP A 143 22.78 -40.07 10.89
CA TRP A 143 24.01 -40.52 10.26
C TRP A 143 24.95 -39.33 10.09
N LYS A 144 26.09 -39.37 10.77
CA LYS A 144 27.08 -38.30 10.79
C LYS A 144 28.35 -38.78 10.11
N PHE A 145 28.64 -38.26 8.94
CA PHE A 145 29.92 -38.48 8.29
C PHE A 145 30.90 -37.42 8.79
N THR A 146 31.98 -37.86 9.45
CA THR A 146 32.90 -36.98 10.17
C THR A 146 34.32 -37.51 10.15
N GLY A 147 35.32 -36.66 10.27
CA GLY A 147 36.72 -37.02 10.12
C GLY A 147 37.27 -36.62 8.75
N PRO A 148 38.60 -36.37 8.66
CA PRO A 148 39.23 -35.92 7.43
C PRO A 148 39.34 -37.06 6.41
N GLY A 149 39.46 -36.71 5.13
CA GLY A 149 39.67 -37.68 4.06
C GLY A 149 38.44 -37.88 3.19
N ILE A 150 38.40 -39.02 2.49
CA ILE A 150 37.32 -39.37 1.56
C ILE A 150 36.37 -40.33 2.27
N HIS A 151 35.07 -40.11 2.12
CA HIS A 151 33.97 -40.94 2.62
C HIS A 151 33.17 -41.42 1.41
N GLU A 152 33.28 -42.69 1.04
CA GLU A 152 32.46 -43.30 0.00
C GLU A 152 31.11 -43.75 0.57
N ILE A 153 30.00 -43.33 -0.03
CA ILE A 153 28.65 -43.52 0.49
C ILE A 153 27.81 -44.27 -0.55
N THR A 154 27.50 -45.53 -0.24
CA THR A 154 26.57 -46.40 -0.99
C THR A 154 25.44 -46.83 -0.06
N THR A 155 24.22 -46.37 -0.32
CA THR A 155 23.03 -46.63 0.51
C THR A 155 22.22 -47.83 0.05
N SER A 156 22.41 -48.26 -1.21
CA SER A 156 21.63 -49.27 -1.91
C SER A 156 20.11 -49.05 -1.87
N GLY A 157 19.69 -47.78 -1.83
CA GLY A 157 18.28 -47.38 -1.82
C GLY A 157 17.65 -47.31 -0.42
N GLU A 158 18.43 -47.52 0.64
CA GLU A 158 17.95 -47.35 2.02
C GLU A 158 17.85 -45.88 2.42
N ASP A 159 16.77 -45.52 3.11
CA ASP A 159 16.56 -44.18 3.66
C ASP A 159 17.37 -43.99 4.93
N LEU A 160 18.32 -43.04 4.95
CA LEU A 160 19.13 -42.73 6.12
C LEU A 160 18.40 -41.80 7.12
N LYS A 161 17.17 -41.36 6.84
CA LYS A 161 16.39 -40.37 7.59
C LYS A 161 17.05 -39.00 7.68
N ARG A 162 18.15 -38.90 8.42
CA ARG A 162 18.93 -37.68 8.59
C ARG A 162 20.41 -37.91 8.40
N VAL A 163 20.99 -37.13 7.50
CA VAL A 163 22.41 -37.16 7.13
C VAL A 163 23.08 -35.84 7.49
N GLU A 164 24.28 -35.91 8.06
CA GLU A 164 25.12 -34.76 8.40
C GLU A 164 26.53 -34.93 7.85
N PHE A 165 26.97 -33.95 7.05
CA PHE A 165 28.34 -33.81 6.56
C PHE A 165 29.06 -32.73 7.38
N LEU A 166 29.99 -33.12 8.25
CA LEU A 166 30.47 -32.25 9.34
C LEU A 166 31.73 -31.45 9.04
N ASP A 167 32.72 -32.06 8.41
CA ASP A 167 34.11 -31.58 8.43
C ASP A 167 34.53 -30.82 7.16
N GLU A 168 35.22 -29.69 7.34
CA GLU A 168 35.73 -28.84 6.24
C GLU A 168 36.81 -29.51 5.38
N ASN A 169 37.55 -30.48 5.95
CA ASN A 169 38.62 -31.21 5.27
C ASN A 169 38.20 -32.61 4.81
N ALA A 170 36.89 -32.86 4.70
CA ALA A 170 36.33 -34.11 4.21
C ALA A 170 35.82 -33.98 2.77
N THR A 171 35.89 -35.08 2.03
CA THR A 171 35.23 -35.27 0.73
C THR A 171 34.22 -36.40 0.86
N TYR A 172 32.95 -36.13 0.57
CA TYR A 172 31.85 -37.11 0.63
C TYR A 172 31.51 -37.51 -0.80
N GLU A 173 31.80 -38.76 -1.16
CA GLU A 173 31.58 -39.34 -2.48
C GLU A 173 30.32 -40.20 -2.47
N GLN A 174 29.24 -39.68 -3.05
CA GLN A 174 28.00 -40.44 -3.24
C GLN A 174 28.16 -41.38 -4.45
N LEU A 175 27.88 -42.67 -4.26
CA LEU A 175 28.03 -43.71 -5.29
C LEU A 175 26.70 -44.27 -5.81
N ASP A 176 25.58 -43.90 -5.19
CA ASP A 176 24.20 -44.19 -5.61
C ASP A 176 23.23 -43.08 -5.17
N ASP A 177 21.94 -43.19 -5.48
CA ASP A 177 20.95 -42.18 -5.04
C ASP A 177 20.87 -42.12 -3.50
N LEU A 178 20.83 -40.90 -2.94
CA LEU A 178 20.83 -40.68 -1.51
C LEU A 178 19.45 -40.21 -1.03
N GLU A 179 18.79 -41.05 -0.23
CA GLU A 179 17.53 -40.73 0.45
C GLU A 179 17.80 -40.39 1.92
N ALA A 180 17.43 -39.18 2.32
CA ALA A 180 17.46 -38.68 3.69
C ALA A 180 16.11 -38.02 3.99
N SER A 181 15.05 -38.83 4.07
CA SER A 181 13.65 -38.37 3.98
C SER A 181 13.25 -37.28 4.96
N GLN A 182 14.00 -37.06 6.05
CA GLN A 182 13.78 -35.95 6.98
C GLN A 182 14.72 -34.76 6.75
N GLN A 183 16.04 -34.97 6.73
CA GLN A 183 16.97 -33.85 6.65
C GLN A 183 18.36 -34.26 6.17
N LEU A 184 18.89 -33.54 5.19
CA LEU A 184 20.32 -33.52 4.92
C LEU A 184 20.91 -32.18 5.36
N ARG A 185 22.05 -32.22 6.06
CA ARG A 185 22.74 -31.01 6.49
C ARG A 185 24.22 -31.07 6.18
N MET A 186 24.71 -30.03 5.51
CA MET A 186 26.14 -29.84 5.24
C MET A 186 26.69 -28.68 6.10
N TYR A 187 27.59 -29.02 6.99
CA TYR A 187 28.36 -28.08 7.81
C TYR A 187 29.59 -27.58 7.06
N GLY A 188 30.34 -28.47 6.41
CA GLY A 188 31.53 -28.14 5.63
C GLY A 188 32.04 -29.30 4.78
N GLY A 189 33.04 -29.04 3.95
CA GLY A 189 33.73 -30.03 3.12
C GLY A 189 33.35 -29.96 1.65
N VAL A 190 33.71 -31.02 0.92
CA VAL A 190 33.35 -31.22 -0.49
C VAL A 190 32.38 -32.39 -0.58
N TRP A 191 31.18 -32.19 -1.10
CA TRP A 191 30.23 -33.27 -1.39
C TRP A 191 30.10 -33.44 -2.89
N ASN A 192 30.38 -34.64 -3.38
CA ASN A 192 30.22 -35.04 -4.78
C ASN A 192 29.01 -35.97 -4.86
N SER A 193 27.91 -35.52 -5.48
CA SER A 193 26.76 -36.40 -5.74
C SER A 193 26.98 -37.31 -6.95
N ASN A 194 28.02 -37.05 -7.75
CA ASN A 194 28.40 -37.84 -8.93
C ASN A 194 27.27 -38.09 -9.94
N GLY A 195 26.28 -37.18 -10.01
CA GLY A 195 25.13 -37.28 -10.90
C GLY A 195 23.99 -38.14 -10.37
N HIS A 196 24.08 -38.66 -9.14
CA HIS A 196 23.02 -39.39 -8.45
C HIS A 196 22.00 -38.45 -7.81
N ASP A 197 20.75 -38.88 -7.71
CA ASP A 197 19.69 -38.05 -7.14
C ASP A 197 19.87 -37.88 -5.62
N VAL A 198 19.39 -36.75 -5.11
CA VAL A 198 19.36 -36.43 -3.68
C VAL A 198 17.92 -36.17 -3.28
N ARG A 199 17.45 -36.81 -2.21
CA ARG A 199 16.07 -36.68 -1.72
C ARG A 199 16.08 -36.40 -0.22
N ALA A 200 15.41 -35.34 0.21
CA ALA A 200 15.23 -35.01 1.63
C ALA A 200 14.05 -34.07 1.84
N GLU A 201 13.33 -34.11 2.96
CA GLU A 201 12.39 -33.01 3.26
C GLU A 201 13.15 -31.67 3.32
N ARG A 202 14.31 -31.64 4.00
CA ARG A 202 15.08 -30.39 4.17
C ARG A 202 16.55 -30.58 3.83
N LEU A 203 17.08 -29.69 2.99
CA LEU A 203 18.50 -29.63 2.68
C LEU A 203 19.09 -28.31 3.19
N PHE A 204 19.93 -28.40 4.21
CA PHE A 204 20.51 -27.25 4.91
C PHE A 204 22.01 -27.13 4.68
N PHE A 205 22.43 -25.98 4.16
CA PHE A 205 23.84 -25.56 4.13
C PHE A 205 24.09 -24.59 5.28
N ARG A 206 24.38 -25.13 6.47
CA ARG A 206 24.52 -24.34 7.70
C ARG A 206 25.53 -24.99 8.62
N ASP A 207 26.48 -24.20 9.14
CA ASP A 207 27.38 -24.67 10.17
C ASP A 207 26.90 -24.28 11.59
N ASN A 208 27.60 -24.79 12.61
CA ASN A 208 27.38 -24.42 14.01
C ASN A 208 28.23 -23.18 14.43
N ALA A 209 29.02 -22.61 13.52
CA ALA A 209 29.94 -21.52 13.83
C ALA A 209 29.20 -20.17 13.78
N SER A 210 29.68 -19.20 14.57
CA SER A 210 29.18 -17.81 14.46
C SER A 210 29.47 -17.26 13.06
N SER A 211 28.65 -16.33 12.57
CA SER A 211 28.76 -15.67 11.24
C SER A 211 30.13 -15.07 10.88
N SER A 212 31.08 -15.01 11.82
CA SER A 212 32.41 -14.44 11.61
C SER A 212 33.41 -15.38 10.92
N ASN A 213 33.21 -16.71 10.95
CA ASN A 213 34.10 -17.70 10.31
C ASN A 213 33.31 -18.95 9.86
N PRO A 214 32.50 -18.85 8.79
CA PRO A 214 31.74 -20.00 8.28
C PRO A 214 32.66 -21.07 7.65
N LEU A 215 32.31 -22.34 7.81
CA LEU A 215 33.06 -23.46 7.18
C LEU A 215 32.78 -23.52 5.68
N THR A 216 33.80 -23.79 4.86
CA THR A 216 33.66 -23.93 3.41
C THR A 216 32.79 -25.13 3.03
N LYS A 217 31.81 -24.94 2.13
CA LYS A 217 30.89 -25.98 1.64
C LYS A 217 30.95 -26.01 0.11
N VAL A 218 31.38 -27.12 -0.48
CA VAL A 218 31.40 -27.30 -1.94
C VAL A 218 30.50 -28.47 -2.30
N PHE A 219 29.46 -28.24 -3.08
CA PHE A 219 28.57 -29.29 -3.58
C PHE A 219 28.71 -29.45 -5.09
N ASN A 220 29.35 -30.54 -5.52
CA ASN A 220 29.53 -30.86 -6.93
C ASN A 220 28.42 -31.82 -7.36
N THR A 221 27.50 -31.34 -8.20
CA THR A 221 26.26 -32.05 -8.54
C THR A 221 26.39 -32.97 -9.74
N ALA A 222 27.27 -32.63 -10.70
CA ALA A 222 27.53 -33.42 -11.91
C ALA A 222 26.28 -33.90 -12.69
N GLY A 223 25.16 -33.15 -12.64
CA GLY A 223 23.90 -33.47 -13.32
C GLY A 223 22.77 -33.99 -12.42
N SER A 224 22.99 -34.10 -11.11
CA SER A 224 21.99 -34.59 -10.15
C SER A 224 20.69 -33.79 -10.14
N THR A 225 19.58 -34.48 -9.86
CA THR A 225 18.33 -33.84 -9.45
C THR A 225 18.21 -33.89 -7.92
N ILE A 226 17.91 -32.75 -7.32
CA ILE A 226 17.72 -32.58 -5.88
C ILE A 226 16.22 -32.39 -5.63
N PHE A 227 15.60 -33.32 -4.90
CA PHE A 227 14.20 -33.29 -4.51
C PHE A 227 14.10 -32.91 -3.04
N VAL A 228 13.59 -31.71 -2.77
CA VAL A 228 13.42 -31.22 -1.40
C VAL A 228 12.09 -30.54 -1.18
N ASP A 229 11.61 -30.54 0.06
CA ASP A 229 10.54 -29.60 0.44
C ASP A 229 11.15 -28.23 0.73
N GLU A 230 12.29 -28.18 1.42
CA GLU A 230 13.01 -26.95 1.76
C GLU A 230 14.49 -27.03 1.32
N TRP A 231 14.90 -26.11 0.44
CA TRP A 231 16.31 -25.78 0.21
C TRP A 231 16.69 -24.56 1.02
N ASP A 232 17.66 -24.66 1.93
CA ASP A 232 18.12 -23.54 2.75
C ASP A 232 19.63 -23.34 2.69
N SER A 233 20.02 -22.25 2.03
CA SER A 233 21.40 -21.79 1.91
C SER A 233 21.62 -20.37 2.47
N LYS A 234 20.61 -19.83 3.16
CA LYS A 234 20.58 -18.40 3.56
C LYS A 234 21.60 -18.01 4.62
N LEU A 235 22.07 -18.98 5.40
CA LEU A 235 23.02 -18.79 6.51
C LEU A 235 24.42 -19.33 6.17
N THR A 236 24.77 -19.37 4.90
CA THR A 236 26.11 -19.80 4.46
C THR A 236 27.14 -18.66 4.53
N TYR A 237 26.70 -17.39 4.57
CA TYR A 237 27.58 -16.22 4.67
C TYR A 237 28.70 -16.21 3.59
N GLY A 238 28.39 -16.68 2.38
CA GLY A 238 29.29 -16.75 1.23
C GLY A 238 30.18 -18.00 1.19
N SER A 239 30.00 -18.94 2.12
CA SER A 239 30.83 -20.17 2.20
C SER A 239 30.38 -21.32 1.29
N LEU A 240 29.24 -21.19 0.62
CA LEU A 240 28.70 -22.22 -0.27
C LEU A 240 29.14 -22.02 -1.71
N THR A 241 29.56 -23.11 -2.37
CA THR A 241 29.72 -23.23 -3.81
C THR A 241 28.93 -24.44 -4.29
N VAL A 242 28.13 -24.30 -5.35
CA VAL A 242 27.47 -25.42 -6.03
C VAL A 242 28.01 -25.47 -7.47
N ASN A 243 28.57 -26.61 -7.88
CA ASN A 243 29.23 -26.77 -9.17
C ASN A 243 28.57 -27.85 -10.03
N GLY A 244 28.60 -27.63 -11.33
CA GLY A 244 28.08 -28.57 -12.33
C GLY A 244 26.58 -28.41 -12.57
N PRO A 245 26.07 -29.00 -13.66
CA PRO A 245 24.65 -28.94 -13.99
C PRO A 245 23.81 -29.54 -12.85
N HIS A 246 22.69 -28.90 -12.53
CA HIS A 246 21.77 -29.40 -11.49
C HIS A 246 20.34 -28.94 -11.73
N THR A 247 19.40 -29.76 -11.26
CA THR A 247 17.98 -29.39 -11.16
C THR A 247 17.56 -29.48 -9.70
N ILE A 248 17.12 -28.37 -9.11
CA ILE A 248 16.56 -28.32 -7.76
C ILE A 248 15.05 -28.28 -7.89
N ARG A 249 14.36 -29.24 -7.27
CA ARG A 249 12.91 -29.28 -7.15
C ARG A 249 12.57 -29.00 -5.69
N ALA A 250 11.96 -27.85 -5.41
CA ALA A 250 11.72 -27.35 -4.06
C ALA A 250 10.31 -26.78 -3.89
N GLN A 251 9.66 -27.02 -2.76
CA GLN A 251 8.45 -26.29 -2.37
C GLN A 251 8.82 -24.88 -1.86
N LEU A 252 9.83 -24.83 -0.99
CA LEU A 252 10.45 -23.65 -0.41
C LEU A 252 11.93 -23.56 -0.80
N PHE A 253 12.32 -22.49 -1.46
CA PHE A 253 13.70 -22.24 -1.88
C PHE A 253 14.25 -20.95 -1.26
N GLU A 254 15.24 -21.10 -0.40
CA GLU A 254 16.00 -20.02 0.23
C GLU A 254 17.45 -20.04 -0.25
N GLY A 255 17.67 -19.42 -1.41
CA GLY A 255 18.90 -19.53 -2.20
C GLY A 255 20.02 -18.52 -1.88
N SER A 256 19.78 -17.51 -1.03
CA SER A 256 20.70 -16.37 -0.88
C SER A 256 21.97 -16.76 -0.11
N PRO A 257 23.14 -17.00 -0.74
CA PRO A 257 24.30 -17.48 0.00
C PRO A 257 25.00 -16.35 0.75
N SER A 258 24.76 -15.08 0.38
CA SER A 258 25.32 -13.91 1.05
C SER A 258 24.21 -12.93 1.44
N GLN A 259 24.37 -12.23 2.58
CA GLN A 259 23.49 -11.12 2.98
C GLN A 259 24.03 -9.75 2.54
N LEU A 260 25.24 -9.71 1.99
CA LEU A 260 26.02 -8.48 1.76
C LEU A 260 26.80 -8.58 0.44
N ASN A 261 26.13 -8.35 -0.70
CA ASN A 261 26.73 -8.09 -2.00
C ASN A 261 27.88 -9.04 -2.41
N GLY A 262 27.61 -10.35 -2.45
CA GLY A 262 28.48 -11.33 -3.09
C GLY A 262 28.27 -11.40 -4.61
N PRO A 263 29.19 -12.01 -5.39
CA PRO A 263 28.95 -12.27 -6.81
C PRO A 263 27.70 -13.13 -6.98
N ASN A 264 26.96 -12.89 -8.06
CA ASN A 264 25.72 -13.58 -8.38
C ASN A 264 25.90 -15.10 -8.29
N PHE A 265 25.16 -15.74 -7.39
CA PHE A 265 25.17 -17.19 -7.27
C PHE A 265 24.31 -17.77 -8.39
N ILE A 266 24.90 -18.63 -9.22
CA ILE A 266 24.24 -19.18 -10.41
C ILE A 266 23.68 -20.55 -10.07
N TYR A 267 22.36 -20.69 -10.21
CA TYR A 267 21.65 -21.96 -10.18
C TYR A 267 21.24 -22.35 -11.60
N ASP A 268 21.38 -23.63 -11.95
CA ASP A 268 21.13 -24.10 -13.32
C ASP A 268 19.64 -24.24 -13.63
N GLU A 269 18.91 -25.04 -12.87
CA GLU A 269 17.46 -25.13 -12.98
C GLU A 269 16.83 -25.22 -11.60
N LEU A 270 15.89 -24.32 -11.34
CA LEU A 270 14.99 -24.38 -10.18
C LEU A 270 13.57 -24.72 -10.66
N ILE A 271 12.93 -25.66 -9.99
CA ILE A 271 11.54 -26.03 -10.19
C ILE A 271 10.80 -25.83 -8.87
N LEU A 272 9.93 -24.83 -8.83
CA LEU A 272 9.06 -24.59 -7.69
C LEU A 272 7.84 -25.50 -7.79
N THR A 273 7.71 -26.40 -6.83
CA THR A 273 6.60 -27.36 -6.72
C THR A 273 5.51 -26.84 -5.78
N GLU A 274 4.43 -27.59 -5.66
CA GLU A 274 3.28 -27.26 -4.82
C GLU A 274 3.71 -26.89 -3.39
N TYR A 275 3.23 -25.75 -2.92
CA TYR A 275 3.43 -25.26 -1.55
C TYR A 275 2.09 -24.75 -1.02
N SER A 276 1.92 -24.73 0.30
CA SER A 276 0.66 -24.24 0.87
C SER A 276 0.46 -22.76 0.55
N ASP A 277 -0.73 -22.36 0.10
CA ASP A 277 -1.11 -20.96 -0.08
C ASP A 277 -1.21 -20.20 1.25
N ASP A 278 -1.50 -20.94 2.32
CA ASP A 278 -1.68 -20.40 3.65
C ASP A 278 -0.37 -20.45 4.45
N PRO A 279 0.00 -19.34 5.12
CA PRO A 279 1.18 -19.33 5.97
C PRO A 279 1.06 -20.37 7.09
N PRO A 280 2.15 -21.08 7.44
CA PRO A 280 2.18 -21.95 8.61
C PRO A 280 1.72 -21.21 9.88
N PRO A 281 1.03 -21.88 10.82
CA PRO A 281 0.54 -21.25 12.04
C PRO A 281 1.64 -20.46 12.78
N GLY A 282 1.37 -19.18 13.07
CA GLY A 282 2.31 -18.28 13.73
C GLY A 282 3.27 -17.53 12.80
N THR A 283 3.24 -17.79 11.49
CA THR A 283 3.92 -16.97 10.49
C THR A 283 2.98 -15.90 9.92
N SER A 284 3.49 -14.69 9.74
CA SER A 284 2.73 -13.60 9.14
C SER A 284 2.69 -13.76 7.61
N THR A 285 1.59 -13.40 6.96
CA THR A 285 1.46 -13.41 5.48
C THR A 285 2.58 -12.66 4.75
N ILE A 286 3.10 -11.57 5.33
CA ILE A 286 4.22 -10.80 4.75
C ILE A 286 5.55 -11.59 4.68
N ASN A 287 5.69 -12.63 5.49
CA ASN A 287 6.87 -13.51 5.55
C ASN A 287 6.67 -14.82 4.78
N HIS A 288 5.52 -15.02 4.15
CA HIS A 288 5.22 -16.24 3.40
C HIS A 288 5.77 -16.14 1.98
N TYR A 289 6.52 -17.15 1.51
CA TYR A 289 7.09 -17.19 0.15
C TYR A 289 7.46 -18.62 -0.25
N ASN A 290 7.39 -18.95 -1.55
CA ASN A 290 7.97 -20.17 -2.12
C ASN A 290 9.45 -19.97 -2.45
N PHE A 291 9.82 -18.74 -2.81
CA PHE A 291 11.15 -18.39 -3.26
C PHE A 291 11.63 -17.15 -2.53
N PHE A 292 12.81 -17.24 -1.93
CA PHE A 292 13.56 -16.08 -1.46
C PHE A 292 15.02 -16.18 -1.86
N CYS A 293 15.45 -15.21 -2.67
CA CYS A 293 16.87 -14.98 -2.89
C CYS A 293 17.16 -13.51 -3.15
N THR A 294 18.32 -13.04 -2.68
CA THR A 294 18.87 -11.72 -3.01
C THR A 294 20.06 -11.92 -3.93
N ASP A 295 19.99 -11.32 -5.12
CA ASP A 295 21.03 -11.32 -6.16
C ASP A 295 21.38 -12.72 -6.71
N CYS A 296 20.43 -13.67 -6.67
CA CYS A 296 20.58 -14.94 -7.38
C CYS A 296 20.50 -14.74 -8.90
N GLU A 297 21.26 -15.56 -9.63
CA GLU A 297 21.08 -15.82 -11.05
C GLU A 297 20.54 -17.23 -11.26
N LEU A 298 19.41 -17.33 -11.96
CA LEU A 298 18.78 -18.60 -12.33
C LEU A 298 18.91 -18.75 -13.85
N ASN A 299 19.60 -19.80 -14.31
CA ASN A 299 19.59 -20.15 -15.73
C ASN A 299 18.16 -20.44 -16.17
N LYS A 300 17.47 -21.32 -15.45
CA LYS A 300 16.06 -21.61 -15.66
C LYS A 300 15.28 -21.66 -14.34
N ILE A 301 14.07 -21.12 -14.36
CA ILE A 301 13.08 -21.31 -13.30
C ILE A 301 11.77 -21.82 -13.91
N THR A 302 11.27 -22.94 -13.39
CA THR A 302 9.98 -23.51 -13.77
C THR A 302 9.05 -23.46 -12.56
N ILE A 303 7.82 -23.00 -12.75
CA ILE A 303 6.79 -22.94 -11.72
C ILE A 303 5.74 -24.01 -12.06
N GLU A 304 5.73 -25.09 -11.27
CA GLU A 304 4.76 -26.19 -11.34
C GLU A 304 3.68 -26.10 -10.27
N ASP A 305 3.87 -25.23 -9.28
CA ASP A 305 2.88 -24.88 -8.26
C ASP A 305 1.54 -24.47 -8.90
N THR A 306 0.46 -25.08 -8.40
CA THR A 306 -0.90 -24.85 -8.90
C THR A 306 -1.63 -23.74 -8.16
N GLY A 307 -1.15 -23.38 -6.96
CA GLY A 307 -1.65 -22.29 -6.13
C GLY A 307 -1.03 -20.94 -6.46
N ILE A 308 -0.79 -20.17 -5.40
CA ILE A 308 -0.14 -18.87 -5.43
C ILE A 308 1.36 -19.04 -5.16
N THR A 309 2.18 -18.80 -6.18
CA THR A 309 3.63 -18.80 -6.03
C THR A 309 4.12 -17.42 -5.64
N GLU A 310 4.68 -17.29 -4.44
CA GLU A 310 5.25 -16.05 -3.92
C GLU A 310 6.77 -16.00 -4.13
N LEU A 311 7.23 -15.03 -4.93
CA LEU A 311 8.63 -14.77 -5.26
C LEU A 311 9.13 -13.52 -4.52
N ALA A 312 10.19 -13.66 -3.72
CA ALA A 312 10.71 -12.60 -2.86
C ALA A 312 12.22 -12.35 -3.08
N GLY A 313 12.61 -11.07 -2.96
CA GLY A 313 13.99 -10.62 -3.16
C GLY A 313 14.34 -10.39 -4.64
N PRO A 314 15.40 -9.61 -4.92
CA PRO A 314 15.83 -9.36 -6.29
C PRO A 314 16.56 -10.58 -6.88
N PHE A 315 16.23 -10.96 -8.11
CA PHE A 315 16.89 -12.06 -8.81
C PHE A 315 16.93 -11.85 -10.33
N THR A 316 17.80 -12.61 -11.00
CA THR A 316 17.99 -12.57 -12.45
C THR A 316 17.65 -13.92 -13.08
N VAL A 317 16.86 -13.91 -14.16
CA VAL A 317 16.60 -15.07 -15.01
C VAL A 317 17.42 -14.95 -16.28
N GLN A 318 18.40 -15.84 -16.44
CA GLN A 318 19.36 -15.80 -17.56
C GLN A 318 18.78 -16.38 -18.85
N GLN A 319 18.04 -17.49 -18.81
CA GLN A 319 17.57 -18.19 -20.01
C GLN A 319 16.05 -18.32 -20.11
N GLU A 320 15.37 -18.84 -19.09
CA GLU A 320 13.92 -19.07 -19.15
C GLU A 320 13.22 -19.00 -17.79
N LEU A 321 12.11 -18.26 -17.71
CA LEU A 321 11.06 -18.46 -16.72
C LEU A 321 9.89 -19.17 -17.39
N ARG A 322 9.45 -20.30 -16.86
CA ARG A 322 8.32 -21.06 -17.40
C ARG A 322 7.27 -21.33 -16.34
N VAL A 323 6.04 -20.88 -16.57
CA VAL A 323 4.87 -21.28 -15.78
C VAL A 323 4.18 -22.45 -16.49
N VAL A 324 3.85 -23.51 -15.74
CA VAL A 324 3.34 -24.76 -16.31
C VAL A 324 1.82 -24.82 -16.36
N ASN A 325 1.13 -24.30 -15.34
CA ASN A 325 -0.32 -24.45 -15.21
C ASN A 325 -1.07 -23.17 -15.62
N PRO A 326 -2.13 -23.27 -16.44
CA PRO A 326 -3.01 -22.14 -16.72
C PRO A 326 -3.68 -21.63 -15.44
N GLY A 327 -3.87 -20.33 -15.32
CA GLY A 327 -4.53 -19.72 -14.16
C GLY A 327 -3.68 -19.61 -12.88
N SER A 328 -2.42 -20.08 -12.88
CA SER A 328 -1.50 -19.85 -11.77
C SER A 328 -1.33 -18.36 -11.48
N VAL A 329 -1.16 -18.03 -10.20
CA VAL A 329 -0.90 -16.67 -9.72
C VAL A 329 0.54 -16.59 -9.23
N ILE A 330 1.34 -15.75 -9.87
CA ILE A 330 2.74 -15.51 -9.52
C ILE A 330 2.84 -14.12 -8.89
N ARG A 331 3.13 -14.08 -7.60
CA ARG A 331 3.11 -12.86 -6.80
C ARG A 331 4.51 -12.46 -6.38
N PHE A 332 4.91 -11.23 -6.71
CA PHE A 332 6.18 -10.65 -6.30
C PHE A 332 6.03 -9.99 -4.92
N ASN A 333 6.55 -10.64 -3.88
CA ASN A 333 6.42 -10.23 -2.49
C ASN A 333 7.49 -9.19 -2.09
N GLY A 334 7.07 -7.92 -2.03
CA GLY A 334 7.87 -6.78 -1.56
C GLY A 334 7.82 -6.51 -0.06
N GLY A 335 7.29 -7.45 0.73
CA GLY A 335 7.09 -7.36 2.17
C GLY A 335 8.38 -7.18 2.96
N ASN A 336 8.28 -6.64 4.19
CA ASN A 336 9.43 -6.37 5.08
C ASN A 336 10.56 -5.55 4.43
N GLY A 337 10.21 -4.64 3.51
CA GLY A 337 11.17 -3.80 2.80
C GLY A 337 11.96 -4.50 1.70
N ARG A 338 11.67 -5.77 1.38
CA ARG A 338 12.31 -6.51 0.29
C ARG A 338 12.09 -5.80 -1.04
N PHE A 339 13.10 -5.80 -1.91
CA PHE A 339 12.91 -5.43 -3.32
C PHE A 339 12.20 -6.57 -4.03
N ASN A 340 11.31 -6.23 -4.97
CA ASN A 340 10.51 -7.14 -5.77
C ASN A 340 10.81 -6.93 -7.26
N THR A 341 12.11 -6.95 -7.59
CA THR A 341 12.65 -6.71 -8.92
C THR A 341 13.12 -8.03 -9.54
N MET A 342 12.73 -8.28 -10.79
CA MET A 342 13.22 -9.40 -11.58
C MET A 342 13.95 -8.89 -12.82
N THR A 343 15.22 -9.27 -12.98
CA THR A 343 15.97 -9.00 -14.22
C THR A 343 15.82 -10.17 -15.18
N ILE A 344 15.46 -9.92 -16.44
CA ILE A 344 15.16 -10.97 -17.42
C ILE A 344 16.07 -10.83 -18.63
N ASN A 345 17.10 -11.68 -18.73
CA ASN A 345 17.95 -11.75 -19.92
C ASN A 345 17.38 -12.74 -20.96
N GLY A 346 16.65 -13.75 -20.48
CA GLY A 346 16.08 -14.83 -21.28
C GLY A 346 14.66 -14.59 -21.82
N THR A 347 13.86 -15.66 -21.81
CA THR A 347 12.45 -15.67 -22.21
C THR A 347 11.53 -15.92 -21.02
N VAL A 348 10.27 -15.50 -21.14
CA VAL A 348 9.19 -15.84 -20.20
C VAL A 348 8.11 -16.58 -20.98
N LYS A 349 7.74 -17.77 -20.50
CA LYS A 349 6.72 -18.63 -21.14
C LYS A 349 5.62 -18.96 -20.16
N THR A 350 4.39 -18.78 -20.63
CA THR A 350 3.15 -19.15 -19.97
C THR A 350 2.44 -20.20 -20.82
N PRO A 351 1.49 -20.96 -20.25
CA PRO A 351 0.67 -21.88 -21.00
C PRO A 351 -0.22 -21.13 -22.00
N LEU A 352 -0.40 -21.71 -23.19
CA LEU A 352 -1.32 -21.17 -24.19
C LEU A 352 -2.76 -21.31 -23.70
N ILE A 353 -3.57 -20.26 -23.92
CA ILE A 353 -5.01 -20.33 -23.64
C ILE A 353 -5.70 -21.26 -24.63
N ASN A 354 -6.28 -22.35 -24.15
CA ASN A 354 -7.14 -23.23 -24.93
C ASN A 354 -8.53 -23.33 -24.28
N GLY A 355 -9.59 -23.09 -25.07
CA GLY A 355 -10.96 -23.19 -24.56
C GLY A 355 -11.24 -22.23 -23.40
N CYS A 356 -11.49 -22.77 -22.20
CA CYS A 356 -11.83 -22.00 -21.00
C CYS A 356 -10.66 -21.78 -20.04
N ASP A 357 -9.42 -22.05 -20.48
CA ASP A 357 -8.23 -21.86 -19.66
C ASP A 357 -8.11 -20.41 -19.21
N LYS A 358 -7.65 -20.23 -17.96
CA LYS A 358 -7.36 -18.90 -17.40
C LYS A 358 -5.92 -18.49 -17.76
N ARG A 359 -5.70 -17.20 -17.94
CA ARG A 359 -4.36 -16.61 -18.09
C ARG A 359 -3.59 -16.68 -16.79
N VAL A 360 -2.28 -16.83 -16.90
CA VAL A 360 -1.37 -16.69 -15.75
C VAL A 360 -1.41 -15.23 -15.28
N VAL A 361 -1.53 -15.02 -13.98
CA VAL A 361 -1.51 -13.68 -13.38
C VAL A 361 -0.13 -13.44 -12.78
N PHE A 362 0.54 -12.38 -13.21
CA PHE A 362 1.71 -11.84 -12.51
C PHE A 362 1.28 -10.59 -11.74
N GLU A 363 1.50 -10.57 -10.43
CA GLU A 363 1.06 -9.46 -9.58
C GLU A 363 2.11 -9.02 -8.56
N SER A 364 2.02 -7.77 -8.12
CA SER A 364 2.80 -7.25 -6.98
C SER A 364 2.03 -7.36 -5.67
N SER A 365 2.70 -7.77 -4.59
CA SER A 365 2.17 -7.68 -3.22
C SER A 365 3.07 -6.86 -2.31
N PHE A 366 2.45 -6.22 -1.31
CA PHE A 366 3.09 -5.35 -0.30
C PHE A 366 3.87 -4.13 -0.81
N ARG A 367 4.03 -3.97 -2.13
CA ARG A 367 4.53 -2.79 -2.82
C ARG A 367 3.56 -2.36 -3.93
N PRO A 368 3.56 -1.08 -4.35
CA PRO A 368 2.62 -0.59 -5.35
C PRO A 368 2.81 -1.31 -6.68
N THR A 369 4.05 -1.61 -7.05
CA THR A 369 4.44 -2.31 -8.28
C THR A 369 5.59 -3.27 -8.05
N ALA A 370 5.73 -4.25 -8.93
CA ALA A 370 6.93 -5.08 -9.11
C ALA A 370 7.63 -4.67 -10.41
N GLU A 371 8.96 -4.70 -10.41
CA GLU A 371 9.76 -4.20 -11.53
C GLU A 371 10.36 -5.36 -12.33
N TRP A 372 10.11 -5.37 -13.65
CA TRP A 372 10.73 -6.29 -14.60
C TRP A 372 11.73 -5.52 -15.45
N THR A 373 13.02 -5.80 -15.28
CA THR A 373 14.08 -5.06 -15.97
C THR A 373 14.74 -5.91 -17.05
N ARG A 374 15.01 -5.31 -18.21
CA ARG A 374 15.80 -5.92 -19.28
C ARG A 374 16.72 -4.90 -19.95
N PRO A 375 18.04 -5.11 -20.01
CA PRO A 375 18.97 -4.11 -20.54
C PRO A 375 18.79 -3.78 -22.02
N SER A 376 18.50 -4.79 -22.86
CA SER A 376 18.35 -4.60 -24.32
C SER A 376 17.55 -5.74 -24.98
N GLY A 377 17.22 -5.55 -26.26
CA GLY A 377 16.49 -6.53 -27.08
C GLY A 377 14.97 -6.43 -26.93
N THR A 378 14.28 -7.57 -27.07
CA THR A 378 12.82 -7.64 -26.96
C THR A 378 12.42 -8.81 -26.05
N LEU A 379 11.57 -8.54 -25.06
CA LEU A 379 10.86 -9.58 -24.32
C LEU A 379 9.45 -9.73 -24.89
N ASN A 380 9.11 -10.93 -25.36
CA ASN A 380 7.74 -11.28 -25.72
C ASN A 380 7.18 -12.21 -24.65
N LEU A 381 6.09 -11.79 -24.02
CA LEU A 381 5.26 -12.60 -23.14
C LEU A 381 3.90 -12.73 -23.83
N SER A 382 3.23 -13.88 -23.70
CA SER A 382 1.86 -14.04 -24.19
C SER A 382 0.94 -14.58 -23.09
N ASP A 383 -0.37 -14.57 -23.32
CA ASP A 383 -1.34 -15.37 -22.54
C ASP A 383 -1.30 -15.11 -21.02
N ALA A 384 -1.01 -13.86 -20.65
CA ALA A 384 -0.81 -13.44 -19.27
C ALA A 384 -1.60 -12.17 -18.92
N ILE A 385 -1.88 -12.02 -17.63
CA ILE A 385 -2.39 -10.81 -17.01
C ILE A 385 -1.26 -10.23 -16.17
N LEU A 386 -0.94 -8.94 -16.39
CA LEU A 386 0.07 -8.23 -15.62
C LEU A 386 -0.63 -7.19 -14.74
N ASP A 387 -0.66 -7.41 -13.43
CA ASP A 387 -1.26 -6.51 -12.45
C ASP A 387 -0.20 -5.83 -11.59
N ASN A 388 -0.01 -4.52 -11.78
CA ASN A 388 1.04 -3.74 -11.14
C ASN A 388 2.47 -4.22 -11.47
N ILE A 389 2.73 -4.59 -12.73
CA ILE A 389 4.06 -4.97 -13.22
C ILE A 389 4.61 -3.87 -14.13
N VAL A 390 5.67 -3.20 -13.69
CA VAL A 390 6.34 -2.13 -14.43
C VAL A 390 7.55 -2.70 -15.16
N ALA A 391 7.58 -2.56 -16.47
CA ALA A 391 8.72 -2.95 -17.30
C ALA A 391 9.69 -1.77 -17.50
N THR A 392 10.97 -1.99 -17.22
CA THR A 392 12.03 -0.97 -17.29
C THR A 392 13.29 -1.48 -18.02
N GLY A 393 14.23 -0.57 -18.30
CA GLY A 393 15.47 -0.85 -19.01
C GLY A 393 15.45 -0.41 -20.47
N GLY A 394 16.45 -0.84 -21.26
CA GLY A 394 16.62 -0.44 -22.65
C GLY A 394 15.95 -1.37 -23.68
N ALA A 395 15.20 -2.37 -23.22
CA ALA A 395 14.51 -3.34 -24.08
C ALA A 395 13.09 -2.91 -24.46
N THR A 396 12.54 -3.55 -25.49
CA THR A 396 11.10 -3.49 -25.81
C THR A 396 10.35 -4.62 -25.14
N PHE A 397 9.27 -4.32 -24.42
CA PHE A 397 8.42 -5.32 -23.77
C PHE A 397 7.08 -5.44 -24.51
N ARG A 398 6.73 -6.66 -24.92
CA ARG A 398 5.51 -6.96 -25.66
C ARG A 398 4.68 -8.01 -24.92
N LEU A 399 3.38 -7.74 -24.81
CA LEU A 399 2.40 -8.65 -24.24
C LEU A 399 1.40 -9.08 -25.31
N GLY A 400 1.52 -10.33 -25.78
CA GLY A 400 0.68 -11.04 -26.74
C GLY A 400 -0.58 -11.63 -26.10
N ASN A 401 -1.78 -11.47 -26.68
CA ASN A 401 -3.00 -12.10 -26.15
C ASN A 401 -3.18 -11.94 -24.62
N GLY A 402 -2.78 -10.80 -24.07
CA GLY A 402 -2.71 -10.54 -22.63
C GLY A 402 -3.36 -9.22 -22.24
N GLN A 403 -3.39 -8.94 -20.95
CA GLN A 403 -4.03 -7.76 -20.38
C GLN A 403 -3.12 -7.06 -19.37
N LEU A 404 -3.08 -5.73 -19.42
CA LEU A 404 -2.48 -4.89 -18.39
C LEU A 404 -3.57 -4.44 -17.41
N MET A 405 -3.31 -4.58 -16.12
CA MET A 405 -4.16 -4.14 -15.02
C MET A 405 -3.35 -3.33 -14.01
N GLY A 406 -4.06 -2.67 -13.10
CA GLY A 406 -3.43 -1.92 -12.03
C GLY A 406 -2.52 -0.81 -12.56
N SER A 407 -1.29 -0.78 -12.07
CA SER A 407 -0.27 0.22 -12.38
C SER A 407 0.77 -0.31 -13.39
N SER A 408 0.42 -1.33 -14.17
CA SER A 408 1.33 -1.95 -15.14
C SER A 408 1.67 -1.00 -16.30
N THR A 409 2.97 -0.76 -16.54
CA THR A 409 3.48 0.17 -17.57
C THR A 409 4.77 -0.35 -18.23
N GLY A 410 5.20 0.29 -19.32
CA GLY A 410 6.39 -0.12 -20.09
C GLY A 410 6.13 -1.25 -21.10
N TRP A 411 4.89 -1.75 -21.17
CA TRP A 411 4.48 -2.85 -22.05
C TRP A 411 3.72 -2.35 -23.29
N THR A 412 4.00 -2.95 -24.44
CA THR A 412 3.19 -2.81 -25.66
C THR A 412 2.28 -4.03 -25.82
N ILE A 413 0.96 -3.84 -25.80
CA ILE A 413 0.01 -4.90 -26.14
C ILE A 413 0.14 -5.24 -27.62
N THR A 414 0.30 -6.52 -27.93
CA THR A 414 0.28 -7.05 -29.30
C THR A 414 -0.82 -8.10 -29.39
N ASN A 415 -1.65 -8.06 -30.44
CA ASN A 415 -2.75 -9.02 -30.63
C ASN A 415 -3.62 -9.19 -29.36
N PRO A 416 -4.39 -8.16 -28.96
CA PRO A 416 -5.17 -8.19 -27.73
C PRO A 416 -6.16 -9.37 -27.71
N PRO A 417 -6.58 -9.84 -26.52
CA PRO A 417 -7.60 -10.88 -26.38
C PRO A 417 -8.85 -10.57 -27.20
N THR A 418 -9.37 -11.58 -27.91
CA THR A 418 -10.70 -11.46 -28.53
C THR A 418 -11.76 -11.48 -27.43
N SER A 419 -12.46 -10.36 -27.26
CA SER A 419 -13.63 -10.25 -26.39
C SER A 419 -14.80 -11.07 -26.94
N LEU A 420 -15.47 -11.84 -26.09
CA LEU A 420 -16.76 -12.45 -26.39
C LEU A 420 -17.89 -11.71 -25.67
N ASP A 421 -19.09 -11.81 -26.23
CA ASP A 421 -20.31 -11.27 -25.63
C ASP A 421 -21.10 -12.42 -24.99
N TYR A 422 -21.14 -12.44 -23.67
CA TYR A 422 -21.89 -13.42 -22.90
C TYR A 422 -23.24 -12.86 -22.45
N GLU A 423 -24.27 -13.69 -22.49
CA GLU A 423 -25.56 -13.38 -21.87
C GLU A 423 -25.92 -14.41 -20.80
N TRP A 424 -26.48 -13.92 -19.70
CA TRP A 424 -27.04 -14.76 -18.64
C TRP A 424 -28.36 -15.34 -19.10
N ILE A 425 -28.52 -16.65 -18.94
CA ILE A 425 -29.78 -17.35 -19.23
C ILE A 425 -30.49 -17.83 -17.96
N GLY A 426 -29.72 -18.25 -16.95
CA GLY A 426 -30.23 -18.73 -15.66
C GLY A 426 -31.40 -19.71 -15.75
N THR A 427 -32.17 -19.81 -14.65
CA THR A 427 -33.41 -20.60 -14.59
C THR A 427 -34.49 -19.79 -13.87
N ALA A 428 -35.71 -19.81 -14.39
CA ALA A 428 -36.81 -19.02 -13.84
C ALA A 428 -37.10 -19.40 -12.38
N ASN A 429 -37.27 -18.38 -11.53
CA ASN A 429 -37.54 -18.52 -10.08
C ASN A 429 -36.46 -19.29 -9.31
N GLN A 430 -35.24 -19.33 -9.83
CA GLN A 430 -34.07 -19.90 -9.15
C GLN A 430 -32.94 -18.88 -9.13
N MET A 431 -32.07 -19.01 -8.13
CA MET A 431 -30.85 -18.23 -8.04
C MET A 431 -29.70 -19.06 -8.61
N GLY A 432 -29.29 -18.73 -9.83
CA GLY A 432 -28.23 -19.41 -10.57
C GLY A 432 -26.85 -18.93 -10.13
N SER A 433 -25.85 -19.82 -10.16
CA SER A 433 -24.46 -19.45 -9.84
C SER A 433 -23.75 -18.86 -11.06
N TRP A 434 -23.02 -17.76 -10.87
CA TRP A 434 -22.09 -17.21 -11.88
C TRP A 434 -21.04 -18.24 -12.31
N ALA A 435 -20.59 -19.09 -11.37
CA ALA A 435 -19.58 -20.12 -11.62
C ALA A 435 -20.12 -21.32 -12.44
N ASP A 436 -21.43 -21.45 -12.57
CA ASP A 436 -22.04 -22.53 -13.35
C ASP A 436 -22.13 -22.13 -14.83
N ARG A 437 -21.30 -22.81 -15.63
CA ARG A 437 -21.18 -22.64 -17.09
C ARG A 437 -22.50 -22.82 -17.83
N THR A 438 -23.46 -23.56 -17.26
CA THR A 438 -24.77 -23.78 -17.88
C THR A 438 -25.69 -22.57 -17.81
N ASN A 439 -25.39 -21.58 -16.96
CA ASN A 439 -26.12 -20.32 -16.89
C ASN A 439 -25.65 -19.28 -17.92
N TRP A 440 -24.67 -19.62 -18.75
CA TRP A 440 -24.04 -18.72 -19.72
C TRP A 440 -24.13 -19.22 -21.16
N ARG A 441 -24.35 -18.28 -22.09
CA ARG A 441 -24.22 -18.50 -23.52
C ARG A 441 -23.61 -17.30 -24.22
N ILE A 442 -23.10 -17.50 -25.43
CA ILE A 442 -22.67 -16.40 -26.30
C ILE A 442 -23.90 -15.74 -26.92
N VAL A 443 -23.92 -14.41 -26.98
CA VAL A 443 -25.00 -13.64 -27.60
C VAL A 443 -25.20 -14.09 -29.05
N GLY A 444 -26.40 -14.55 -29.38
CA GLY A 444 -26.74 -15.07 -30.71
C GLY A 444 -26.12 -16.44 -31.05
N GLY A 445 -25.47 -17.10 -30.10
CA GLY A 445 -24.82 -18.40 -30.26
C GLY A 445 -25.25 -19.44 -29.22
N SER A 446 -24.56 -20.59 -29.23
CA SER A 446 -24.71 -21.63 -28.20
C SER A 446 -23.79 -21.36 -27.00
N SER A 447 -23.98 -22.13 -25.92
CA SER A 447 -22.97 -22.20 -24.86
C SER A 447 -21.68 -22.80 -25.42
N ASN A 448 -20.53 -22.23 -25.02
CA ASN A 448 -19.20 -22.76 -25.30
C ASN A 448 -18.61 -23.53 -24.10
N GLY A 449 -19.38 -23.72 -23.03
CA GLY A 449 -18.94 -24.40 -21.81
C GLY A 449 -17.98 -23.58 -20.94
N CYS A 450 -17.85 -22.27 -21.19
CA CYS A 450 -17.06 -21.34 -20.37
C CYS A 450 -17.97 -20.33 -19.66
N ILE A 451 -17.41 -19.64 -18.67
CA ILE A 451 -18.01 -18.47 -18.03
C ILE A 451 -17.31 -17.19 -18.55
N PRO A 452 -17.92 -16.00 -18.43
CA PRO A 452 -17.28 -14.76 -18.80
C PRO A 452 -15.98 -14.55 -18.02
N SER A 453 -14.98 -13.99 -18.69
CA SER A 453 -13.72 -13.55 -18.09
C SER A 453 -13.60 -12.02 -18.14
N GLN A 454 -12.58 -11.49 -17.50
CA GLN A 454 -12.24 -10.05 -17.49
C GLN A 454 -12.02 -9.40 -18.86
N VAL A 455 -11.96 -10.16 -19.97
CA VAL A 455 -11.88 -9.61 -21.32
C VAL A 455 -13.22 -9.62 -22.07
N ASP A 456 -14.25 -10.24 -21.49
CA ASP A 456 -15.53 -10.51 -22.12
C ASP A 456 -16.63 -9.56 -21.62
N ASN A 457 -17.57 -9.22 -22.48
CA ASN A 457 -18.72 -8.40 -22.10
C ASN A 457 -19.85 -9.28 -21.57
N VAL A 458 -20.55 -8.81 -20.56
CA VAL A 458 -21.67 -9.51 -19.92
C VAL A 458 -22.96 -8.73 -20.11
N PHE A 459 -23.99 -9.43 -20.59
CA PHE A 459 -25.31 -8.91 -20.84
C PHE A 459 -26.36 -9.61 -19.98
N ILE A 460 -26.98 -8.89 -19.05
CA ILE A 460 -28.19 -9.33 -18.35
C ILE A 460 -29.37 -8.70 -19.06
N ASN A 461 -29.87 -9.38 -20.09
CA ASN A 461 -30.86 -8.83 -21.02
C ASN A 461 -32.23 -9.52 -20.86
N LYS A 462 -33.18 -9.26 -21.77
CA LYS A 462 -34.53 -9.86 -21.76
C LYS A 462 -34.57 -11.41 -21.75
N ASN A 463 -33.46 -12.07 -22.04
CA ASN A 463 -33.33 -13.53 -22.05
C ASN A 463 -32.91 -14.10 -20.68
N ALA A 464 -32.43 -13.25 -19.77
CA ALA A 464 -32.10 -13.62 -18.40
C ALA A 464 -33.32 -14.21 -17.69
N ARG A 465 -33.10 -15.21 -16.83
CA ARG A 465 -34.13 -15.81 -15.99
C ARG A 465 -33.58 -16.05 -14.59
N GLY A 466 -34.31 -15.57 -13.59
CA GLY A 466 -33.95 -15.77 -12.19
C GLY A 466 -32.74 -14.96 -11.75
N ASP A 467 -32.45 -15.04 -10.45
CA ASP A 467 -31.41 -14.25 -9.79
C ASP A 467 -30.01 -14.83 -10.05
N ILE A 468 -29.00 -13.99 -9.88
CA ILE A 468 -27.58 -14.30 -10.11
C ILE A 468 -26.89 -14.32 -8.75
N ARG A 469 -26.13 -15.38 -8.49
CA ARG A 469 -25.32 -15.54 -7.29
C ARG A 469 -23.85 -15.65 -7.65
N ILE A 470 -23.03 -14.77 -7.09
CA ILE A 470 -21.59 -14.94 -7.03
C ILE A 470 -21.29 -15.68 -5.72
N PRO A 471 -20.79 -16.93 -5.76
CA PRO A 471 -20.57 -17.72 -4.55
C PRO A 471 -19.44 -17.14 -3.68
N SER A 472 -19.35 -17.62 -2.43
CA SER A 472 -18.20 -17.37 -1.55
C SER A 472 -16.92 -17.92 -2.17
N ASP A 473 -15.80 -17.25 -1.90
CA ASP A 473 -14.46 -17.61 -2.40
C ASP A 473 -14.39 -17.66 -3.93
N PHE A 474 -15.10 -16.73 -4.56
CA PHE A 474 -15.18 -16.67 -6.00
C PHE A 474 -15.13 -15.23 -6.49
N THR A 475 -14.25 -15.01 -7.46
CA THR A 475 -14.17 -13.78 -8.23
C THR A 475 -14.85 -14.00 -9.58
N ALA A 476 -16.05 -13.45 -9.72
CA ALA A 476 -16.67 -13.27 -11.04
C ALA A 476 -15.94 -12.14 -11.76
N ALA A 477 -15.76 -12.25 -13.07
CA ALA A 477 -15.05 -11.24 -13.85
C ALA A 477 -15.75 -10.96 -15.18
N CYS A 478 -15.72 -9.70 -15.59
CA CYS A 478 -16.08 -9.25 -16.91
C CYS A 478 -15.28 -8.00 -17.30
N LYS A 479 -15.27 -7.69 -18.59
CA LYS A 479 -14.86 -6.38 -19.09
C LYS A 479 -15.98 -5.38 -18.82
N ASP A 480 -17.03 -5.41 -19.64
CA ASP A 480 -18.20 -4.54 -19.49
C ASP A 480 -19.38 -5.36 -18.92
N LEU A 481 -20.15 -4.80 -18.00
CA LEU A 481 -21.42 -5.38 -17.54
C LEU A 481 -22.57 -4.46 -17.92
N THR A 482 -23.44 -4.94 -18.80
CA THR A 482 -24.65 -4.23 -19.26
C THR A 482 -25.90 -4.99 -18.83
N TRP A 483 -26.74 -4.34 -18.02
CA TRP A 483 -28.01 -4.88 -17.56
C TRP A 483 -29.15 -4.09 -18.19
N THR A 484 -29.93 -4.77 -19.03
CA THR A 484 -31.14 -4.20 -19.66
C THR A 484 -32.40 -5.00 -19.35
N ASN A 485 -32.29 -6.07 -18.56
CA ASN A 485 -33.43 -6.86 -18.12
C ASN A 485 -34.30 -6.01 -17.18
N LYS A 486 -35.64 -6.13 -17.32
CA LYS A 486 -36.63 -5.32 -16.60
C LYS A 486 -37.53 -6.13 -15.65
N ASP A 487 -37.18 -7.40 -15.42
CA ASP A 487 -37.99 -8.36 -14.66
C ASP A 487 -37.68 -8.33 -13.16
N GLY A 488 -36.76 -7.46 -12.71
CA GLY A 488 -36.49 -7.24 -11.29
C GLY A 488 -35.57 -8.27 -10.62
N PHE A 489 -34.62 -8.85 -11.35
CA PHE A 489 -33.69 -9.84 -10.80
C PHE A 489 -32.59 -9.22 -9.91
N GLU A 490 -32.07 -10.04 -9.00
CA GLU A 490 -30.97 -9.71 -8.10
C GLU A 490 -29.63 -10.27 -8.59
N LEU A 491 -28.54 -9.51 -8.45
CA LEU A 491 -27.17 -10.01 -8.42
C LEU A 491 -26.64 -9.94 -6.99
N ARG A 492 -26.45 -11.11 -6.39
CA ARG A 492 -26.03 -11.28 -5.00
C ARG A 492 -24.59 -11.74 -4.88
N LEU A 493 -23.78 -10.99 -4.15
CA LEU A 493 -22.44 -11.38 -3.71
C LEU A 493 -22.55 -12.13 -2.38
N ASP A 494 -22.44 -13.45 -2.43
CA ASP A 494 -22.78 -14.36 -1.34
C ASP A 494 -21.55 -14.82 -0.54
N GLY A 495 -20.64 -13.88 -0.24
CA GLY A 495 -19.49 -14.12 0.63
C GLY A 495 -19.85 -14.12 2.12
N ALA A 496 -18.96 -14.68 2.94
CA ALA A 496 -19.07 -14.76 4.39
C ALA A 496 -18.13 -13.73 5.07
N PRO A 497 -18.27 -13.43 6.37
CA PRO A 497 -17.43 -12.44 7.06
C PRO A 497 -15.92 -12.65 6.92
N THR A 498 -15.47 -13.91 6.76
CA THR A 498 -14.05 -14.28 6.61
C THR A 498 -13.66 -14.71 5.19
N VAL A 499 -14.62 -14.87 4.27
CA VAL A 499 -14.40 -15.40 2.93
C VAL A 499 -15.13 -14.52 1.92
N ARG A 500 -14.38 -13.84 1.05
CA ARG A 500 -14.94 -12.78 0.19
C ARG A 500 -15.60 -13.36 -1.05
N SER A 501 -16.58 -12.62 -1.56
CA SER A 501 -17.10 -12.76 -2.93
C SER A 501 -16.84 -11.45 -3.66
N GLU A 502 -16.47 -11.52 -4.93
CA GLU A 502 -16.06 -10.35 -5.72
C GLU A 502 -16.63 -10.40 -7.13
N LEU A 503 -17.07 -9.23 -7.62
CA LEU A 503 -17.28 -8.99 -9.04
C LEU A 503 -16.22 -7.99 -9.53
N LEU A 504 -15.31 -8.47 -10.37
CA LEU A 504 -14.27 -7.68 -11.03
C LEU A 504 -14.78 -7.18 -12.39
N VAL A 505 -14.87 -5.88 -12.55
CA VAL A 505 -15.24 -5.19 -13.80
C VAL A 505 -14.01 -4.43 -14.30
N THR A 506 -13.46 -4.79 -15.46
CA THR A 506 -12.27 -4.11 -16.00
C THR A 506 -12.57 -2.96 -16.96
N GLY A 507 -13.85 -2.85 -17.33
CA GLY A 507 -14.42 -1.84 -18.21
C GLY A 507 -15.53 -1.03 -17.52
N SER A 508 -16.65 -0.86 -18.23
CA SER A 508 -17.80 -0.06 -17.84
C SER A 508 -18.95 -0.87 -17.22
N LEU A 509 -19.74 -0.22 -16.38
CA LEU A 509 -20.95 -0.77 -15.78
C LEU A 509 -22.18 0.04 -16.21
N GLU A 510 -23.21 -0.64 -16.70
CA GLU A 510 -24.52 -0.06 -16.97
C GLU A 510 -25.62 -0.93 -16.36
N LEU A 511 -26.40 -0.36 -15.45
CA LEU A 511 -27.52 -1.00 -14.78
C LEU A 511 -28.85 -0.37 -15.18
N ASP A 512 -29.88 -1.18 -15.44
CA ASP A 512 -31.26 -0.70 -15.47
C ASP A 512 -31.77 -0.49 -14.04
N ALA A 513 -32.65 0.50 -13.84
CA ALA A 513 -33.23 0.84 -12.52
C ALA A 513 -34.00 -0.31 -11.85
N SER A 514 -34.39 -1.34 -12.60
CA SER A 514 -35.03 -2.55 -12.07
C SER A 514 -34.06 -3.58 -11.47
N ALA A 515 -32.75 -3.46 -11.71
CA ALA A 515 -31.78 -4.38 -11.15
C ALA A 515 -31.68 -4.21 -9.62
N THR A 516 -31.40 -5.30 -8.91
CA THR A 516 -30.94 -5.25 -7.51
C THR A 516 -29.53 -5.81 -7.44
N VAL A 517 -28.60 -5.12 -6.76
CA VAL A 517 -27.25 -5.63 -6.52
C VAL A 517 -27.01 -5.62 -5.01
N SER A 518 -26.72 -6.78 -4.43
CA SER A 518 -26.61 -6.92 -2.97
C SER A 518 -25.32 -7.64 -2.56
N GLY A 519 -24.81 -7.29 -1.38
CA GLY A 519 -23.65 -7.91 -0.76
C GLY A 519 -23.54 -7.46 0.69
N VAL A 520 -23.00 -8.31 1.55
CA VAL A 520 -22.81 -8.00 2.98
C VAL A 520 -21.33 -8.03 3.35
N GLY A 521 -20.94 -7.18 4.31
CA GLY A 521 -19.60 -7.21 4.90
C GLY A 521 -18.48 -6.84 3.92
N LEU A 522 -17.56 -7.79 3.65
CA LEU A 522 -16.32 -7.54 2.90
C LEU A 522 -16.43 -7.82 1.39
N ASN A 523 -17.63 -8.06 0.87
CA ASN A 523 -17.86 -8.36 -0.55
C ASN A 523 -17.75 -7.09 -1.39
N ASN A 524 -17.00 -7.15 -2.50
CA ASN A 524 -16.68 -5.96 -3.29
C ASN A 524 -17.18 -6.08 -4.73
N LEU A 525 -17.68 -4.96 -5.26
CA LEU A 525 -17.65 -4.68 -6.68
C LEU A 525 -16.36 -3.91 -6.98
N THR A 526 -15.42 -4.56 -7.64
CA THR A 526 -14.10 -3.99 -7.93
C THR A 526 -14.04 -3.55 -9.38
N PHE A 527 -13.69 -2.29 -9.58
CA PHE A 527 -13.32 -1.73 -10.87
C PHE A 527 -11.79 -1.68 -10.98
N SER A 528 -11.21 -2.37 -11.95
CA SER A 528 -9.74 -2.39 -12.18
C SER A 528 -9.41 -2.14 -13.64
N SER A 529 -8.78 -1.01 -13.96
CA SER A 529 -8.53 -0.64 -15.35
C SER A 529 -7.31 0.24 -15.53
N THR A 530 -6.80 0.28 -16.75
CA THR A 530 -5.75 1.21 -17.20
C THR A 530 -6.30 2.24 -18.20
N GLN A 531 -7.62 2.28 -18.38
CA GLN A 531 -8.32 3.11 -19.36
C GLN A 531 -9.46 3.88 -18.69
N GLN A 532 -10.11 4.76 -19.46
CA GLN A 532 -11.31 5.47 -19.06
C GLN A 532 -12.55 4.58 -19.23
N ASN A 533 -13.39 4.56 -18.20
CA ASN A 533 -14.59 3.75 -18.08
C ASN A 533 -15.75 4.59 -17.55
N THR A 534 -16.97 4.08 -17.70
CA THR A 534 -18.19 4.74 -17.23
C THR A 534 -18.98 3.86 -16.28
N ILE A 535 -19.66 4.49 -15.31
CA ILE A 535 -20.54 3.82 -14.36
C ILE A 535 -21.92 4.47 -14.42
N THR A 536 -22.91 3.68 -14.81
CA THR A 536 -24.33 4.05 -14.88
C THR A 536 -25.10 3.10 -13.98
N THR A 537 -25.62 3.61 -12.87
CA THR A 537 -26.37 2.83 -11.87
C THR A 537 -27.88 2.96 -12.01
N ASN A 538 -28.37 4.04 -12.64
CA ASN A 538 -29.80 4.37 -12.75
C ASN A 538 -30.59 4.28 -11.43
N GLY A 539 -29.94 4.62 -10.31
CA GLY A 539 -30.56 4.63 -8.98
C GLY A 539 -30.48 3.31 -8.22
N VAL A 540 -29.83 2.29 -8.78
CA VAL A 540 -29.54 1.03 -8.07
C VAL A 540 -28.48 1.29 -7.00
N SER A 541 -28.79 0.94 -5.75
CA SER A 541 -27.84 0.98 -4.63
C SER A 541 -26.84 -0.17 -4.76
N LEU A 542 -25.56 0.12 -4.57
CA LEU A 542 -24.47 -0.85 -4.75
C LEU A 542 -23.85 -1.25 -3.40
N PRO A 543 -23.27 -2.46 -3.31
CA PRO A 543 -22.43 -2.82 -2.17
C PRO A 543 -21.13 -2.00 -2.18
N ARG A 544 -20.16 -2.40 -1.36
CA ARG A 544 -18.84 -1.77 -1.34
C ARG A 544 -18.19 -1.75 -2.72
N LEU A 545 -17.71 -0.58 -3.12
CA LEU A 545 -16.99 -0.32 -4.34
C LEU A 545 -15.50 -0.18 -4.07
N ARG A 546 -14.71 -0.85 -4.91
CA ARG A 546 -13.26 -0.72 -4.92
C ARG A 546 -12.80 -0.26 -6.29
N PHE A 547 -12.00 0.78 -6.34
CA PHE A 547 -11.38 1.26 -7.57
C PHE A 547 -9.88 0.97 -7.52
N ALA A 548 -9.29 0.43 -8.58
CA ALA A 548 -7.87 0.09 -8.64
C ALA A 548 -7.26 0.35 -10.02
N GLY A 549 -6.03 0.87 -10.02
CA GLY A 549 -5.24 1.09 -11.23
C GLY A 549 -4.89 2.55 -11.44
N GLU A 550 -3.59 2.87 -11.41
CA GLU A 550 -3.03 4.23 -11.50
C GLU A 550 -3.54 5.03 -12.70
N PHE A 551 -3.73 4.37 -13.83
CA PHE A 551 -4.17 4.99 -15.09
C PHE A 551 -5.65 4.77 -15.38
N GLY A 552 -6.35 4.05 -14.51
CA GLY A 552 -7.80 3.87 -14.61
C GLY A 552 -8.53 5.18 -14.37
N SER A 553 -9.61 5.39 -15.12
CA SER A 553 -10.55 6.49 -14.88
C SER A 553 -11.98 5.98 -14.88
N TRP A 554 -12.81 6.47 -13.96
CA TRP A 554 -14.21 6.08 -13.84
C TRP A 554 -15.10 7.32 -13.76
N GLU A 555 -15.96 7.48 -14.77
CA GLU A 555 -16.91 8.59 -14.89
C GLU A 555 -18.32 8.15 -14.49
N LEU A 556 -18.91 8.85 -13.52
CA LEU A 556 -20.31 8.64 -13.15
C LEU A 556 -21.23 9.24 -14.21
N ARG A 557 -22.15 8.43 -14.74
CA ARG A 557 -23.20 8.91 -15.67
C ARG A 557 -24.51 9.22 -14.95
N THR A 558 -24.73 8.59 -13.80
CA THR A 558 -25.89 8.81 -12.92
C THR A 558 -25.46 8.99 -11.47
N SER A 559 -26.40 9.32 -10.58
CA SER A 559 -26.14 9.36 -9.13
C SER A 559 -25.63 8.02 -8.62
N LEU A 560 -24.67 8.04 -7.71
CA LEU A 560 -24.12 6.84 -7.08
C LEU A 560 -24.63 6.73 -5.64
N ASP A 561 -25.24 5.61 -5.29
CA ASP A 561 -25.56 5.24 -3.91
C ASP A 561 -24.89 3.90 -3.62
N CYS A 562 -24.07 3.83 -2.57
CA CYS A 562 -23.34 2.61 -2.24
C CYS A 562 -22.91 2.52 -0.78
N ASP A 563 -22.63 1.32 -0.29
CA ASP A 563 -22.19 1.14 1.11
C ASP A 563 -20.85 1.84 1.41
N GLN A 564 -19.80 1.54 0.65
CA GLN A 564 -18.47 2.13 0.87
C GLN A 564 -17.75 2.38 -0.46
N ILE A 565 -16.98 3.46 -0.53
CA ILE A 565 -16.03 3.74 -1.62
C ILE A 565 -14.60 3.58 -1.11
N SER A 566 -13.82 2.73 -1.76
CA SER A 566 -12.38 2.55 -1.50
C SER A 566 -11.59 2.71 -2.80
N VAL A 567 -10.76 3.75 -2.91
CA VAL A 567 -9.94 3.97 -4.11
C VAL A 567 -8.48 3.57 -3.85
N LYS A 568 -7.88 2.82 -4.78
CA LYS A 568 -6.50 2.29 -4.73
C LYS A 568 -5.75 2.64 -6.01
N GLY A 569 -5.72 3.92 -6.33
CA GLY A 569 -5.13 4.47 -7.56
C GLY A 569 -6.17 4.81 -8.63
N GLY A 570 -5.78 5.72 -9.54
CA GLY A 570 -6.59 6.15 -10.67
C GLY A 570 -7.40 7.41 -10.42
N THR A 571 -8.29 7.74 -11.35
CA THR A 571 -9.15 8.93 -11.27
C THR A 571 -10.64 8.57 -11.13
N LEU A 572 -11.27 8.99 -10.04
CA LEU A 572 -12.73 8.93 -9.89
C LEU A 572 -13.34 10.29 -10.24
N ARG A 573 -14.15 10.34 -11.30
CA ARG A 573 -14.84 11.54 -11.78
C ARG A 573 -16.33 11.46 -11.47
N THR A 574 -16.82 12.39 -10.66
CA THR A 574 -18.24 12.41 -10.28
C THR A 574 -19.13 13.07 -11.33
N GLU A 575 -18.57 13.84 -12.27
CA GLU A 575 -19.29 14.45 -13.40
C GLU A 575 -20.55 15.25 -12.98
N GLY A 576 -20.49 15.90 -11.81
CA GLY A 576 -21.63 16.64 -11.24
C GLY A 576 -22.78 15.76 -10.75
N LYS A 577 -22.60 14.45 -10.67
CA LYS A 577 -23.60 13.50 -10.16
C LYS A 577 -23.56 13.43 -8.63
N PRO A 578 -24.71 13.32 -7.95
CA PRO A 578 -24.74 13.09 -6.51
C PRO A 578 -24.08 11.76 -6.14
N VAL A 579 -23.36 11.73 -5.02
CA VAL A 579 -22.77 10.52 -4.45
C VAL A 579 -23.21 10.38 -3.00
N THR A 580 -23.81 9.25 -2.64
CA THR A 580 -24.16 8.90 -1.27
C THR A 580 -23.42 7.63 -0.88
N THR A 581 -22.73 7.64 0.27
CA THR A 581 -22.06 6.46 0.80
C THR A 581 -21.96 6.44 2.33
N SER A 582 -21.79 5.26 2.94
CA SER A 582 -21.55 5.15 4.38
C SER A 582 -20.11 5.51 4.76
N TYR A 583 -19.14 5.30 3.87
CA TYR A 583 -17.72 5.51 4.16
C TYR A 583 -16.92 5.73 2.88
N TRP A 584 -16.02 6.70 2.85
CA TRP A 584 -15.16 6.98 1.70
C TRP A 584 -13.70 7.00 2.13
N ASN A 585 -12.85 6.17 1.51
CA ASN A 585 -11.42 6.20 1.78
C ASN A 585 -10.52 6.04 0.55
N THR A 586 -9.34 6.64 0.64
CA THR A 586 -8.19 6.32 -0.21
C THR A 586 -7.31 5.24 0.44
N SER A 587 -6.78 4.32 -0.35
CA SER A 587 -5.97 3.18 0.08
C SER A 587 -4.85 2.89 -0.93
N GLY A 588 -3.86 2.07 -0.56
CA GLY A 588 -2.74 1.71 -1.46
C GLY A 588 -1.67 2.79 -1.58
N GLU A 589 -0.63 2.52 -2.36
CA GLU A 589 0.56 3.40 -2.50
C GLU A 589 0.67 3.94 -3.93
N VAL A 590 -0.48 4.14 -4.56
CA VAL A 590 -0.60 4.53 -5.98
C VAL A 590 -1.30 5.89 -6.06
N PRO A 591 -0.83 6.82 -6.91
CA PRO A 591 -1.48 8.12 -7.13
C PRO A 591 -2.99 8.00 -7.39
N THR A 592 -3.77 8.80 -6.67
CA THR A 592 -5.23 8.84 -6.76
C THR A 592 -5.71 10.26 -7.01
N THR A 593 -6.59 10.45 -7.99
CA THR A 593 -7.23 11.73 -8.29
C THR A 593 -8.75 11.65 -8.08
N TYR A 594 -9.31 12.65 -7.41
CA TYR A 594 -10.75 12.85 -7.29
C TYR A 594 -11.14 14.11 -8.06
N ASP A 595 -11.96 13.96 -9.09
CA ASP A 595 -12.55 15.09 -9.83
C ASP A 595 -14.03 15.19 -9.46
N LEU A 596 -14.35 16.18 -8.63
CA LEU A 596 -15.64 16.27 -7.95
C LEU A 596 -16.65 17.17 -8.69
N GLY A 597 -16.21 17.92 -9.72
CA GLY A 597 -17.07 18.84 -10.48
C GLY A 597 -17.94 19.73 -9.57
N ASN A 598 -19.25 19.76 -9.82
CA ASN A 598 -20.24 20.43 -8.96
C ASN A 598 -21.14 19.43 -8.20
N SER A 599 -20.61 18.25 -7.86
CA SER A 599 -21.36 17.17 -7.22
C SER A 599 -21.72 17.48 -5.77
N ALA A 600 -22.90 16.99 -5.35
CA ALA A 600 -23.27 16.87 -3.95
C ALA A 600 -22.87 15.48 -3.42
N ILE A 601 -21.98 15.44 -2.43
CA ILE A 601 -21.39 14.22 -1.88
C ILE A 601 -21.82 14.10 -0.42
N THR A 602 -22.51 13.01 -0.08
CA THR A 602 -22.96 12.70 1.27
C THR A 602 -22.26 11.44 1.77
N VAL A 603 -21.50 11.56 2.86
CA VAL A 603 -20.79 10.45 3.50
C VAL A 603 -21.29 10.28 4.93
N ALA A 604 -22.04 9.21 5.22
CA ALA A 604 -22.65 9.03 6.54
C ALA A 604 -21.61 8.84 7.66
N GLY A 605 -20.42 8.34 7.33
CA GLY A 605 -19.28 8.15 8.21
C GLY A 605 -18.08 9.03 7.81
N ASP A 606 -16.88 8.47 7.87
CA ASP A 606 -15.66 9.23 7.55
C ASP A 606 -15.46 9.39 6.04
N CYS A 607 -15.13 10.61 5.64
CA CYS A 607 -14.58 10.95 4.34
C CYS A 607 -13.06 11.14 4.48
N ILE A 608 -12.28 10.18 3.97
CA ILE A 608 -10.82 10.14 4.09
C ILE A 608 -10.18 10.37 2.72
N LEU A 609 -9.68 11.58 2.51
CA LEU A 609 -8.98 12.05 1.31
C LEU A 609 -7.49 12.26 1.61
N LYS A 610 -6.84 11.25 2.20
CA LYS A 610 -5.41 11.26 2.50
C LYS A 610 -4.78 9.88 2.35
N ARG A 611 -3.46 9.84 2.12
CA ARG A 611 -2.68 8.61 2.14
C ARG A 611 -1.23 8.88 2.56
N PHE A 612 -0.48 7.82 2.89
CA PHE A 612 0.96 7.88 3.14
C PHE A 612 1.71 7.18 1.99
N PRO A 613 2.79 7.77 1.43
CA PRO A 613 3.24 9.16 1.65
C PRO A 613 2.19 10.20 1.23
N TYR A 614 2.27 11.41 1.83
CA TYR A 614 1.20 12.41 1.89
C TYR A 614 0.87 13.13 0.58
N ASP A 615 1.58 12.84 -0.50
CA ASP A 615 1.50 13.51 -1.81
C ASP A 615 0.81 12.69 -2.91
N LEU A 616 0.25 11.53 -2.57
CA LEU A 616 -0.37 10.62 -3.54
C LEU A 616 -1.86 10.88 -3.79
N VAL A 617 -2.48 11.87 -3.15
CA VAL A 617 -3.91 12.21 -3.33
C VAL A 617 -4.07 13.61 -3.90
N THR A 618 -4.69 13.70 -5.07
CA THR A 618 -5.07 14.98 -5.70
C THR A 618 -6.58 15.11 -5.70
N VAL A 619 -7.11 16.25 -5.26
CA VAL A 619 -8.53 16.58 -5.34
C VAL A 619 -8.70 17.81 -6.23
N GLN A 620 -9.54 17.68 -7.25
CA GLN A 620 -10.06 18.77 -8.07
C GLN A 620 -11.50 19.05 -7.56
N PRO A 621 -11.67 20.00 -6.62
CA PRO A 621 -12.92 20.14 -5.91
C PRO A 621 -14.05 20.76 -6.74
N GLY A 622 -13.73 21.48 -7.83
CA GLY A 622 -14.72 22.22 -8.62
C GLY A 622 -15.60 23.13 -7.75
N GLU A 623 -16.92 23.02 -7.92
CA GLU A 623 -17.95 23.67 -7.09
C GLU A 623 -18.70 22.64 -6.22
N SER A 624 -18.03 21.54 -5.84
CA SER A 624 -18.66 20.43 -5.11
C SER A 624 -19.04 20.79 -3.67
N SER A 625 -19.99 20.02 -3.11
CA SER A 625 -20.31 20.04 -1.69
C SER A 625 -20.08 18.66 -1.07
N ILE A 626 -19.40 18.61 0.08
CA ILE A 626 -19.19 17.38 0.86
C ILE A 626 -19.91 17.52 2.20
N ASP A 627 -20.89 16.68 2.47
CA ASP A 627 -21.56 16.53 3.77
C ASP A 627 -21.11 15.20 4.40
N ALA A 628 -20.30 15.26 5.46
CA ALA A 628 -19.69 14.07 6.07
C ALA A 628 -19.78 14.04 7.60
N HIS A 629 -19.71 12.85 8.20
CA HIS A 629 -19.59 12.75 9.65
C HIS A 629 -18.22 13.21 10.16
N SER A 630 -17.15 12.83 9.47
CA SER A 630 -15.80 13.35 9.71
C SER A 630 -15.06 13.54 8.39
N LEU A 631 -14.16 14.51 8.34
CA LEU A 631 -13.34 14.80 7.15
C LEU A 631 -11.85 14.70 7.49
N ILE A 632 -11.17 13.72 6.91
CA ILE A 632 -9.74 13.55 7.07
C ILE A 632 -9.10 13.68 5.69
N ALA A 633 -8.68 14.88 5.32
CA ALA A 633 -8.05 15.14 4.03
C ALA A 633 -6.55 15.47 4.19
N MET A 634 -5.76 15.46 3.14
CA MET A 634 -4.41 16.07 3.12
C MET A 634 -4.22 16.62 1.72
N VAL A 635 -5.02 17.64 1.40
CA VAL A 635 -5.15 18.20 0.06
C VAL A 635 -5.20 19.72 0.18
N PRO A 636 -4.70 20.46 -0.83
CA PRO A 636 -4.54 21.91 -0.72
C PRO A 636 -5.88 22.67 -0.69
N ALA A 637 -6.93 22.12 -1.33
CA ALA A 637 -8.21 22.80 -1.41
C ALA A 637 -9.42 21.86 -1.49
N LEU A 638 -10.53 22.32 -0.90
CA LEU A 638 -11.89 21.83 -1.10
C LEU A 638 -12.81 23.01 -1.43
N TYR A 639 -14.10 22.76 -1.71
CA TYR A 639 -15.04 23.83 -2.02
C TYR A 639 -16.02 24.07 -0.85
N ASP A 640 -17.18 23.44 -0.83
CA ASP A 640 -18.11 23.55 0.31
C ASP A 640 -18.08 22.26 1.14
N VAL A 641 -17.86 22.38 2.46
CA VAL A 641 -17.82 21.24 3.38
C VAL A 641 -18.81 21.44 4.52
N THR A 642 -19.60 20.42 4.81
CA THR A 642 -20.45 20.33 6.00
C THR A 642 -20.00 19.13 6.83
N VAL A 643 -19.82 19.33 8.14
CA VAL A 643 -19.50 18.26 9.09
C VAL A 643 -20.68 18.07 10.04
N ARG A 644 -21.29 16.87 10.06
CA ARG A 644 -22.47 16.55 10.88
C ARG A 644 -22.31 15.23 11.63
N GLY A 645 -22.52 15.18 12.93
CA GLY A 645 -22.31 13.93 13.65
C GLY A 645 -22.60 14.00 15.15
N PRO A 646 -23.01 12.88 15.79
CA PRO A 646 -23.22 12.83 17.23
C PRO A 646 -21.92 12.78 18.05
N THR A 647 -20.77 12.49 17.42
CA THR A 647 -19.45 12.37 18.07
C THR A 647 -18.49 13.44 17.55
N ALA A 648 -17.38 13.64 18.28
CA ALA A 648 -16.37 14.59 17.88
C ALA A 648 -15.78 14.24 16.50
N SER A 649 -15.92 15.15 15.55
CA SER A 649 -15.38 15.03 14.20
C SER A 649 -14.01 15.69 14.11
N ARG A 650 -13.19 15.23 13.18
CA ARG A 650 -11.82 15.72 13.00
C ARG A 650 -11.68 16.30 11.60
N ILE A 651 -10.94 17.41 11.50
CA ILE A 651 -10.37 17.97 10.28
C ILE A 651 -8.85 17.98 10.50
N SER A 652 -8.18 16.99 9.93
CA SER A 652 -6.73 16.73 10.11
C SER A 652 -6.03 16.97 8.79
N LEU A 653 -5.16 17.98 8.68
CA LEU A 653 -4.73 18.49 7.37
C LEU A 653 -3.30 19.05 7.41
N ASP A 654 -2.60 18.98 6.26
CA ASP A 654 -1.62 19.99 5.82
C ASP A 654 -2.44 21.25 5.41
N PRO A 655 -2.00 22.51 5.55
CA PRO A 655 -2.87 23.69 5.45
C PRO A 655 -3.85 23.65 4.27
N ILE A 656 -5.16 23.72 4.56
CA ILE A 656 -6.22 23.65 3.54
C ILE A 656 -6.89 24.99 3.34
N THR A 657 -7.39 25.19 2.12
CA THR A 657 -8.38 26.22 1.81
C THR A 657 -9.70 25.59 1.41
N MET A 658 -10.82 26.12 1.89
CA MET A 658 -12.13 25.80 1.35
C MET A 658 -12.99 27.06 1.24
N ARG A 659 -14.04 27.04 0.44
CA ARG A 659 -14.95 28.19 0.34
C ARG A 659 -15.74 28.30 1.64
N ASN A 660 -16.55 27.29 1.96
CA ASN A 660 -17.36 27.32 3.18
C ASN A 660 -17.12 26.08 4.03
N LEU A 661 -17.02 26.28 5.35
CA LEU A 661 -17.13 25.21 6.35
C LEU A 661 -18.42 25.40 7.14
N SER A 662 -19.29 24.39 7.09
CA SER A 662 -20.53 24.34 7.87
C SER A 662 -20.43 23.30 8.99
N ILE A 663 -20.76 23.70 10.22
CA ILE A 663 -20.72 22.85 11.41
C ILE A 663 -22.15 22.51 11.83
N GLY A 664 -22.54 21.25 11.66
CA GLY A 664 -23.78 20.67 12.20
C GLY A 664 -23.52 19.54 13.21
N ALA A 665 -22.27 19.38 13.67
CA ALA A 665 -21.87 18.39 14.66
C ALA A 665 -21.73 18.99 16.07
N THR A 666 -21.75 18.14 17.10
CA THR A 666 -21.61 18.57 18.51
C THR A 666 -20.23 19.17 18.78
N THR A 667 -19.17 18.59 18.22
CA THR A 667 -17.79 19.09 18.34
C THR A 667 -17.01 18.75 17.08
N VAL A 668 -16.30 19.73 16.53
CA VAL A 668 -15.39 19.59 15.39
C VAL A 668 -14.02 20.08 15.81
N ARG A 669 -13.00 19.26 15.60
CA ARG A 669 -11.61 19.56 15.94
C ARG A 669 -10.81 19.83 14.67
N LEU A 670 -10.13 20.98 14.61
CA LEU A 670 -9.13 21.32 13.60
C LEU A 670 -7.75 21.00 14.16
N ASP A 671 -6.96 20.18 13.46
CA ASP A 671 -5.60 19.85 13.90
C ASP A 671 -4.51 20.72 13.29
N ASP A 672 -4.84 21.48 12.26
CA ASP A 672 -3.91 22.35 11.55
C ASP A 672 -4.68 23.55 10.98
N SER A 673 -3.99 24.35 10.19
CA SER A 673 -4.39 25.62 9.62
C SER A 673 -5.53 25.43 8.61
N LEU A 674 -6.59 26.22 8.78
CA LEU A 674 -7.75 26.22 7.90
C LEU A 674 -7.97 27.64 7.37
N THR A 675 -8.10 27.79 6.06
CA THR A 675 -8.60 29.02 5.43
C THR A 675 -9.98 28.79 4.85
N VAL A 676 -10.94 29.65 5.23
CA VAL A 676 -12.32 29.65 4.72
C VAL A 676 -12.76 31.03 4.26
N ASN A 677 -13.72 31.11 3.34
CA ASN A 677 -14.49 32.33 3.13
C ASN A 677 -15.49 32.51 4.27
N GLU A 678 -16.39 31.55 4.45
CA GLU A 678 -17.41 31.59 5.49
C GLU A 678 -17.32 30.36 6.42
N LEU A 679 -17.39 30.60 7.72
CA LEU A 679 -17.65 29.57 8.73
C LEU A 679 -19.10 29.68 9.18
N ILE A 680 -19.87 28.60 9.04
CA ILE A 680 -21.31 28.60 9.31
C ILE A 680 -21.61 27.57 10.40
N PHE A 681 -22.26 27.98 11.48
CA PHE A 681 -22.83 27.05 12.46
C PHE A 681 -24.29 26.78 12.12
N LEU A 682 -24.61 25.53 11.83
CA LEU A 682 -25.96 25.05 11.53
C LEU A 682 -26.69 24.51 12.76
N ASP A 683 -25.95 24.13 13.80
CA ASP A 683 -26.46 23.62 15.09
C ASP A 683 -25.58 24.12 16.26
N VAL A 684 -26.01 23.85 17.50
CA VAL A 684 -25.23 24.08 18.72
C VAL A 684 -24.01 23.15 18.71
N GLY A 685 -22.92 23.64 18.11
CA GLY A 685 -21.68 22.91 17.93
C GLY A 685 -20.48 23.68 18.47
N THR A 686 -19.40 22.95 18.74
CA THR A 686 -18.11 23.49 19.17
C THR A 686 -17.07 23.30 18.09
N LEU A 687 -16.36 24.35 17.70
CA LEU A 687 -15.14 24.29 16.91
C LEU A 687 -13.92 24.41 17.84
N LEU A 688 -13.12 23.35 17.91
CA LEU A 688 -11.82 23.32 18.62
C LEU A 688 -10.71 23.59 17.62
N VAL A 689 -9.89 24.62 17.86
CA VAL A 689 -8.78 25.02 16.98
C VAL A 689 -7.44 24.71 17.65
N ASP A 690 -6.54 23.95 17.02
CA ASP A 690 -5.20 23.71 17.58
C ASP A 690 -4.41 25.04 17.66
N PRO A 691 -3.88 25.42 18.84
CA PRO A 691 -3.11 26.64 18.98
C PRO A 691 -1.69 26.51 18.38
N PRO A 692 -0.99 27.64 18.12
CA PRO A 692 0.40 27.62 17.68
C PRO A 692 1.32 26.84 18.64
N GLY A 693 2.09 25.90 18.11
CA GLY A 693 2.95 25.03 18.93
C GLY A 693 2.20 23.94 19.70
N GLY A 694 0.91 23.74 19.39
CA GLY A 694 0.11 22.60 19.80
C GLY A 694 0.69 21.26 19.34
N ALA A 695 0.10 20.16 19.82
CA ALA A 695 0.63 18.82 19.57
C ALA A 695 0.56 18.39 18.09
N PHE A 696 -0.15 19.14 17.24
CA PHE A 696 -0.45 18.75 15.86
C PHE A 696 -0.08 19.81 14.81
N SER A 697 0.10 21.08 15.20
CA SER A 697 0.54 22.13 14.27
C SER A 697 2.03 22.06 13.90
N SER A 698 2.31 22.06 12.59
CA SER A 698 3.58 22.54 12.04
C SER A 698 3.40 24.02 11.67
N PRO A 699 4.42 24.88 11.78
CA PRO A 699 4.51 26.07 12.66
C PRO A 699 3.38 27.16 12.63
N GLY A 700 2.12 26.89 12.27
CA GLY A 700 1.13 27.92 11.97
C GLY A 700 -0.35 27.64 12.31
N GLY A 701 -0.66 26.83 13.34
CA GLY A 701 -2.05 26.53 13.71
C GLY A 701 -2.94 27.77 13.90
N GLY A 702 -4.02 27.87 13.10
CA GLY A 702 -4.96 29.00 13.14
C GLY A 702 -6.09 28.89 12.13
N LEU A 703 -7.21 29.55 12.43
CA LEU A 703 -8.38 29.67 11.55
C LEU A 703 -8.32 31.02 10.81
N THR A 704 -8.19 31.00 9.49
CA THR A 704 -8.27 32.19 8.65
C THR A 704 -9.65 32.27 8.00
N VAL A 705 -10.36 33.37 8.21
CA VAL A 705 -11.71 33.60 7.65
C VAL A 705 -11.65 34.84 6.77
N SER A 706 -12.12 34.77 5.52
CA SER A 706 -12.04 35.89 4.58
C SER A 706 -13.35 36.68 4.41
N GLU A 707 -14.51 36.13 4.73
CA GLU A 707 -15.80 36.82 4.63
C GLU A 707 -16.45 37.00 6.01
N GLY A 708 -16.85 35.91 6.68
CA GLY A 708 -17.58 36.01 7.94
C GLY A 708 -17.71 34.69 8.71
N ILE A 709 -18.14 34.82 9.97
CA ILE A 709 -18.59 33.69 10.79
C ILE A 709 -20.08 33.90 11.08
N THR A 710 -20.91 32.93 10.74
CA THR A 710 -22.37 33.05 10.85
C THR A 710 -22.94 31.93 11.72
N SER A 711 -23.72 32.28 12.74
CA SER A 711 -24.46 31.34 13.57
C SER A 711 -25.94 31.32 13.16
N ARG A 712 -26.37 30.22 12.53
CA ARG A 712 -27.77 30.01 12.10
C ARG A 712 -28.54 29.11 13.07
N VAL A 713 -28.06 29.00 14.31
CA VAL A 713 -28.62 28.13 15.33
C VAL A 713 -29.95 28.70 15.82
N GLY A 714 -31.03 27.91 15.72
CA GLY A 714 -32.38 28.38 16.06
C GLY A 714 -32.58 28.70 17.55
N SER A 715 -31.91 27.98 18.44
CA SER A 715 -31.86 28.26 19.89
C SER A 715 -30.58 27.65 20.49
N GLY A 716 -29.83 28.43 21.27
CA GLY A 716 -28.53 28.02 21.84
C GLY A 716 -27.38 28.88 21.32
N THR A 717 -26.15 28.46 21.59
CA THR A 717 -24.92 29.22 21.28
C THR A 717 -23.89 28.28 20.66
N ALA A 718 -23.30 28.68 19.54
CA ALA A 718 -22.15 27.98 18.96
C ALA A 718 -20.87 28.35 19.71
N TYR A 719 -19.85 27.50 19.68
CA TYR A 719 -18.60 27.74 20.40
C TYR A 719 -17.40 27.70 19.46
N VAL A 720 -16.46 28.63 19.62
CA VAL A 720 -15.14 28.60 19.00
C VAL A 720 -14.10 28.70 20.11
N GLN A 721 -13.26 27.69 20.25
CA GLN A 721 -12.29 27.63 21.33
C GLN A 721 -10.98 26.96 20.94
N SER A 722 -9.92 27.26 21.68
CA SER A 722 -8.65 26.52 21.56
C SER A 722 -8.81 25.06 21.95
N LEU A 723 -8.05 24.19 21.29
CA LEU A 723 -7.97 22.76 21.62
C LEU A 723 -7.27 22.51 22.97
N LEU A 724 -6.32 23.37 23.34
CA LEU A 724 -5.55 23.27 24.57
C LEU A 724 -6.01 24.37 25.55
N PRO A 725 -6.73 24.00 26.63
CA PRO A 725 -7.26 24.98 27.58
C PRO A 725 -6.17 25.90 28.15
N GLY A 726 -6.44 27.21 28.16
CA GLY A 726 -5.54 28.24 28.68
C GLY A 726 -4.44 28.70 27.71
N THR A 727 -4.44 28.21 26.46
CA THR A 727 -3.56 28.70 25.39
C THR A 727 -4.39 29.22 24.23
N THR A 728 -4.04 30.38 23.68
CA THR A 728 -4.83 31.01 22.62
C THR A 728 -4.61 30.32 21.28
N ALA A 729 -5.71 29.98 20.59
CA ALA A 729 -5.68 29.65 19.17
C ALA A 729 -5.98 30.91 18.32
N GLU A 730 -5.43 30.96 17.12
CA GLU A 730 -5.49 32.18 16.30
C GLU A 730 -6.72 32.22 15.39
N LEU A 731 -7.39 33.37 15.35
CA LEU A 731 -8.41 33.73 14.35
C LEU A 731 -7.87 34.87 13.49
N ARG A 732 -7.72 34.67 12.17
CA ARG A 732 -7.05 35.62 11.27
C ARG A 732 -8.00 36.14 10.19
N LYS A 733 -7.96 37.46 9.95
CA LYS A 733 -8.58 38.15 8.80
C LYS A 733 -7.50 39.00 8.10
N PRO A 734 -6.84 38.48 7.06
CA PRO A 734 -5.68 39.16 6.46
C PRO A 734 -5.99 40.51 5.83
N ASN A 735 -7.24 40.73 5.40
CA ASN A 735 -7.68 41.94 4.72
C ASN A 735 -9.04 42.38 5.26
N GLY A 736 -9.23 43.66 5.59
CA GLY A 736 -10.52 44.23 5.98
C GLY A 736 -11.08 43.78 7.33
N ASN A 737 -12.35 44.13 7.57
CA ASN A 737 -13.08 43.79 8.80
C ASN A 737 -13.66 42.38 8.74
N LEU A 738 -13.79 41.71 9.88
CA LEU A 738 -14.46 40.41 10.02
C LEU A 738 -15.73 40.59 10.85
N CYS A 739 -16.88 40.25 10.24
CA CYS A 739 -18.16 40.20 10.95
C CYS A 739 -18.43 38.78 11.48
N ILE A 740 -18.85 38.71 12.74
CA ILE A 740 -19.41 37.51 13.36
C ILE A 740 -20.90 37.77 13.61
N ASP A 741 -21.74 37.12 12.80
CA ASP A 741 -23.20 37.29 12.79
C ASP A 741 -23.89 36.18 13.60
N GLY A 742 -24.68 36.56 14.61
CA GLY A 742 -25.38 35.64 15.52
C GLY A 742 -24.60 35.16 16.75
N PRO A 743 -25.24 34.34 17.61
CA PRO A 743 -24.69 33.97 18.91
C PRO A 743 -23.55 32.94 18.80
N VAL A 744 -22.35 33.38 19.15
CA VAL A 744 -21.12 32.56 19.26
C VAL A 744 -20.41 32.88 20.58
N GLU A 745 -19.95 31.86 21.30
CA GLU A 745 -19.09 32.00 22.47
C GLU A 745 -17.63 31.73 22.06
N PHE A 746 -16.73 32.65 22.40
CA PHE A 746 -15.30 32.49 22.16
C PHE A 746 -14.57 32.22 23.49
N ARG A 747 -13.61 31.29 23.48
CA ARG A 747 -12.71 31.02 24.63
C ARG A 747 -11.31 30.69 24.16
N ASP A 748 -10.30 31.25 24.81
CA ASP A 748 -8.90 30.99 24.47
C ASP A 748 -8.62 31.29 22.99
N ILE A 749 -9.04 32.47 22.50
CA ILE A 749 -8.88 32.88 21.11
C ILE A 749 -8.15 34.22 21.02
N GLU A 750 -7.13 34.29 20.18
CA GLU A 750 -6.46 35.54 19.80
C GLU A 750 -6.82 35.88 18.35
N ALA A 751 -7.62 36.93 18.17
CA ALA A 751 -8.04 37.39 16.87
C ALA A 751 -7.12 38.50 16.33
N SER A 752 -6.74 38.40 15.06
CA SER A 752 -5.93 39.38 14.34
C SER A 752 -6.57 39.70 12.99
N ALA A 753 -6.99 40.94 12.80
CA ALA A 753 -7.52 41.45 11.55
C ALA A 753 -6.74 42.69 11.06
N ALA A 754 -6.71 42.90 9.74
CA ALA A 754 -6.22 44.18 9.18
C ALA A 754 -7.16 45.35 9.52
N GLY A 755 -8.46 45.08 9.62
CA GLY A 755 -9.46 45.97 10.20
C GLY A 755 -9.84 45.54 11.62
N ILE A 756 -11.14 45.51 11.91
CA ILE A 756 -11.68 45.06 13.21
C ILE A 756 -12.40 43.72 13.07
N VAL A 757 -12.32 42.88 14.12
CA VAL A 757 -13.21 41.72 14.29
C VAL A 757 -14.37 42.14 15.20
N ASN A 758 -15.59 42.22 14.68
CA ASN A 758 -16.76 42.67 15.42
C ASN A 758 -17.79 41.53 15.57
N ALA A 759 -18.26 41.33 16.80
CA ALA A 759 -19.10 40.20 17.19
C ALA A 759 -20.19 40.67 18.17
N PRO A 760 -21.19 41.45 17.69
CA PRO A 760 -22.13 42.18 18.55
C PRO A 760 -23.10 41.28 19.33
N GLU A 761 -23.28 40.04 18.88
CA GLU A 761 -24.14 39.02 19.52
C GLU A 761 -23.32 37.88 20.17
N ALA A 762 -21.99 37.96 20.11
CA ALA A 762 -21.11 36.96 20.68
C ALA A 762 -20.81 37.23 22.17
N THR A 763 -20.20 36.26 22.83
CA THR A 763 -19.79 36.35 24.24
C THR A 763 -18.32 35.94 24.43
N ASP A 764 -17.64 36.67 25.31
CA ASP A 764 -16.30 36.33 25.80
C ASP A 764 -16.41 35.38 26.99
N ALA A 765 -15.92 34.15 26.83
CA ALA A 765 -15.90 33.13 27.86
C ALA A 765 -14.50 32.84 28.42
N GLY A 766 -13.58 33.79 28.27
CA GLY A 766 -12.28 33.81 28.92
C GLY A 766 -11.11 33.72 27.96
N ASN A 767 -10.07 34.52 28.23
CA ASN A 767 -8.81 34.55 27.47
C ASN A 767 -9.02 34.83 25.97
N VAL A 768 -9.94 35.76 25.65
CA VAL A 768 -10.19 36.23 24.28
C VAL A 768 -9.58 37.62 24.08
N THR A 769 -8.86 37.81 22.98
CA THR A 769 -8.29 39.11 22.60
C THR A 769 -8.54 39.40 21.11
N GLY A 770 -8.59 40.69 20.75
CA GLY A 770 -8.75 41.12 19.35
C GLY A 770 -10.18 41.06 18.77
N ILE A 771 -11.19 40.70 19.57
CA ILE A 771 -12.61 40.70 19.19
C ILE A 771 -13.36 41.81 19.92
N ASP A 772 -14.13 42.62 19.19
CA ASP A 772 -15.02 43.64 19.74
C ASP A 772 -16.45 43.10 19.90
N PHE A 773 -16.89 42.98 21.15
CA PHE A 773 -18.23 42.49 21.53
C PHE A 773 -19.27 43.62 21.71
N SER A 774 -18.95 44.86 21.31
CA SER A 774 -19.88 45.98 21.44
C SER A 774 -21.11 45.82 20.55
N SER A 775 -22.30 46.12 21.08
CA SER A 775 -23.55 46.10 20.30
C SER A 775 -23.94 47.50 19.80
N GLY A 776 -24.26 47.60 18.52
CA GLY A 776 -24.67 48.84 17.84
C GLY A 776 -26.17 49.17 17.96
N ALA A 777 -26.90 48.46 18.83
CA ALA A 777 -28.35 48.56 18.94
C ALA A 777 -28.79 49.99 19.31
N GLY A 778 -29.52 50.65 18.40
CA GLY A 778 -30.03 52.01 18.60
C GLY A 778 -29.12 53.15 18.11
N ALA A 779 -27.95 52.87 17.52
CA ALA A 779 -27.10 53.92 16.93
C ALA A 779 -27.85 54.65 15.79
N LEU A 780 -27.74 55.98 15.69
CA LEU A 780 -28.42 56.78 14.64
C LEU A 780 -27.55 57.04 13.40
N ASN A 781 -26.29 56.58 13.43
CA ASN A 781 -25.31 56.72 12.37
C ASN A 781 -25.16 55.38 11.64
N LEU A 782 -24.73 55.43 10.38
CA LEU A 782 -24.21 54.26 9.67
C LEU A 782 -22.76 54.51 9.24
N TYR A 783 -21.94 53.48 9.35
CA TYR A 783 -20.53 53.46 9.01
C TYR A 783 -20.32 52.61 7.76
N TRP A 784 -19.55 53.10 6.79
CA TRP A 784 -19.18 52.30 5.61
C TRP A 784 -18.21 51.20 6.02
N ILE A 785 -18.41 49.96 5.54
CA ILE A 785 -17.60 48.80 5.94
C ILE A 785 -17.06 47.97 4.75
N ALA A 786 -17.41 48.33 3.52
CA ALA A 786 -17.17 47.47 2.35
C ALA A 786 -15.83 47.72 1.64
N GLY A 787 -15.09 48.79 1.96
CA GLY A 787 -13.98 49.26 1.12
C GLY A 787 -14.54 49.82 -0.19
N SER A 788 -14.77 48.95 -1.17
CA SER A 788 -15.46 49.26 -2.43
C SER A 788 -16.87 48.67 -2.46
N GLY A 789 -17.81 49.35 -3.10
CA GLY A 789 -19.19 48.85 -3.22
C GLY A 789 -20.19 49.89 -3.69
N ASP A 790 -21.45 49.47 -3.85
CA ASP A 790 -22.56 50.39 -4.12
C ASP A 790 -23.01 51.07 -2.83
N PHE A 791 -23.08 52.40 -2.87
CA PHE A 791 -23.53 53.25 -1.78
C PHE A 791 -24.92 52.88 -1.28
N ALA A 792 -25.85 52.44 -2.14
CA ALA A 792 -27.23 52.16 -1.77
C ALA A 792 -27.44 50.76 -1.14
N THR A 793 -26.47 49.86 -1.29
CA THR A 793 -26.53 48.50 -0.74
C THR A 793 -26.41 48.55 0.78
N ARG A 794 -27.43 48.06 1.49
CA ARG A 794 -27.51 48.17 2.96
C ARG A 794 -26.42 47.36 3.64
N GLU A 795 -26.03 46.25 3.01
CA GLU A 795 -25.01 45.32 3.47
C GLU A 795 -23.61 45.96 3.51
N ASN A 796 -23.40 47.09 2.81
CA ASN A 796 -22.15 47.85 2.84
C ASN A 796 -22.05 48.84 4.02
N TRP A 797 -23.08 48.91 4.85
CA TRP A 797 -23.18 49.82 5.99
C TRP A 797 -23.35 49.06 7.31
N SER A 798 -22.74 49.56 8.39
CA SER A 798 -22.88 49.04 9.75
C SER A 798 -23.36 50.11 10.73
N SER A 799 -23.93 49.70 11.86
CA SER A 799 -24.25 50.61 12.97
C SER A 799 -23.03 50.94 13.86
N LEU A 800 -21.91 50.24 13.64
CA LEU A 800 -20.63 50.41 14.32
C LEU A 800 -19.50 50.59 13.30
N SER A 801 -18.44 51.28 13.70
CA SER A 801 -17.22 51.40 12.90
C SER A 801 -16.61 50.02 12.64
N GLY A 802 -16.47 49.63 11.37
CA GLY A 802 -15.96 48.31 10.98
C GLY A 802 -16.83 47.11 11.41
N GLY A 803 -18.06 47.36 11.88
CA GLY A 803 -18.92 46.33 12.44
C GLY A 803 -19.67 45.47 11.42
N CYS A 804 -20.57 44.64 11.91
CA CYS A 804 -21.43 43.80 11.06
C CYS A 804 -22.45 44.61 10.22
N PRO A 805 -22.84 44.10 9.02
CA PRO A 805 -23.85 44.73 8.17
C PRO A 805 -25.14 45.08 8.92
N ALA A 806 -25.70 46.26 8.66
CA ALA A 806 -26.92 46.75 9.27
C ALA A 806 -28.08 46.75 8.26
N ASN A 807 -29.26 46.32 8.69
CA ASN A 807 -30.47 46.37 7.86
C ASN A 807 -31.14 47.76 7.87
N ARG A 808 -30.42 48.81 7.45
CA ARG A 808 -30.95 50.18 7.32
C ARG A 808 -30.49 50.84 6.02
N ASN A 809 -31.40 51.58 5.38
CA ASN A 809 -31.07 52.34 4.17
C ASN A 809 -30.25 53.60 4.55
N PRO A 810 -29.09 53.84 3.91
CA PRO A 810 -28.27 55.02 4.14
C PRO A 810 -29.01 56.36 3.95
N GLU A 811 -30.05 56.42 3.12
CA GLU A 811 -30.81 57.65 2.88
C GLU A 811 -31.70 58.06 4.08
N LEU A 812 -31.97 57.12 4.99
CA LEU A 812 -32.91 57.33 6.12
C LEU A 812 -32.20 57.67 7.44
N VAL A 813 -30.86 57.77 7.45
CA VAL A 813 -30.10 57.98 8.68
C VAL A 813 -29.58 59.40 8.83
N THR A 814 -29.25 59.76 10.07
CA THR A 814 -28.84 61.12 10.39
C THR A 814 -27.44 61.46 9.89
N ARG A 815 -26.55 60.46 9.86
CA ARG A 815 -25.14 60.62 9.50
C ARG A 815 -24.61 59.33 8.89
N LEU A 816 -23.93 59.50 7.76
CA LEU A 816 -23.16 58.47 7.08
C LEU A 816 -21.68 58.76 7.31
N VAL A 817 -20.99 57.80 7.90
CA VAL A 817 -19.62 57.93 8.38
C VAL A 817 -18.71 57.02 7.58
N PHE A 818 -17.59 57.58 7.13
CA PHE A 818 -16.45 56.86 6.60
C PHE A 818 -15.31 57.11 7.56
N ASP A 819 -14.73 56.07 8.14
CA ASP A 819 -13.65 56.19 9.09
C ASP A 819 -12.50 55.21 8.79
N ASN A 820 -11.59 55.05 9.74
CA ASN A 820 -10.41 54.22 9.54
C ASN A 820 -10.69 52.75 9.23
N ASN A 821 -11.92 52.27 9.47
CA ASN A 821 -12.34 50.90 9.17
C ASN A 821 -13.20 50.82 7.90
N SER A 822 -13.34 51.92 7.17
CA SER A 822 -14.16 51.99 5.95
C SER A 822 -13.40 51.63 4.68
N PHE A 823 -12.09 51.91 4.64
CA PHE A 823 -11.25 51.74 3.46
C PHE A 823 -10.02 50.89 3.80
N PHE A 824 -9.62 50.02 2.87
CA PHE A 824 -8.55 49.05 3.07
C PHE A 824 -7.41 49.27 2.07
N PRO A 825 -6.19 48.74 2.29
CA PRO A 825 -5.08 48.95 1.37
C PRO A 825 -5.44 48.60 -0.08
N GLY A 826 -5.26 49.57 -0.99
CA GLY A 826 -5.63 49.45 -2.40
C GLY A 826 -6.66 50.50 -2.85
N ALA A 827 -7.23 50.29 -4.04
CA ALA A 827 -8.25 51.21 -4.58
C ALA A 827 -9.61 50.95 -3.92
N ASN A 828 -10.16 51.97 -3.25
CA ASN A 828 -11.49 51.91 -2.64
C ASN A 828 -12.46 52.79 -3.42
N VAL A 829 -13.46 52.20 -4.06
CA VAL A 829 -14.45 52.92 -4.87
C VAL A 829 -15.86 52.69 -4.36
N VAL A 830 -16.46 53.76 -3.86
CA VAL A 830 -17.87 53.82 -3.46
C VAL A 830 -18.65 54.35 -4.65
N THR A 831 -19.42 53.48 -5.29
CA THR A 831 -20.22 53.84 -6.47
C THR A 831 -21.56 54.38 -6.04
N VAL A 832 -21.92 55.55 -6.56
CA VAL A 832 -23.22 56.19 -6.34
C VAL A 832 -23.97 56.20 -7.66
N ALA A 833 -24.89 55.23 -7.83
CA ALA A 833 -25.76 55.13 -9.00
C ALA A 833 -27.16 55.66 -8.70
N GLY A 834 -27.74 56.41 -9.65
CA GLY A 834 -29.00 57.13 -9.50
C GLY A 834 -28.87 58.38 -8.63
N ASP A 835 -29.91 59.22 -8.66
CA ASP A 835 -29.99 60.38 -7.77
C ASP A 835 -30.16 59.94 -6.32
N ARG A 836 -29.20 60.28 -5.46
CA ARG A 836 -29.15 59.89 -4.04
C ARG A 836 -29.15 61.10 -3.13
N SER A 837 -29.57 60.90 -1.88
CA SER A 837 -29.52 61.93 -0.85
C SER A 837 -28.92 61.44 0.47
N ALA A 838 -28.21 62.32 1.16
CA ALA A 838 -27.65 62.09 2.48
C ALA A 838 -27.89 63.30 3.37
N ARG A 839 -28.14 63.08 4.67
CA ARG A 839 -28.22 64.22 5.60
C ARG A 839 -26.84 64.78 5.91
N GLU A 840 -25.92 63.93 6.34
CA GLU A 840 -24.53 64.30 6.61
C GLU A 840 -23.61 63.19 6.08
N LEU A 841 -22.65 63.56 5.23
CA LEU A 841 -21.53 62.71 4.85
C LEU A 841 -20.32 63.13 5.68
N ARG A 842 -19.71 62.18 6.39
CA ARG A 842 -18.62 62.48 7.30
C ARG A 842 -17.46 61.51 7.10
N PHE A 843 -16.30 62.02 6.69
CA PHE A 843 -15.05 61.29 6.58
C PHE A 843 -14.18 61.64 7.80
N ILE A 844 -13.81 60.67 8.63
CA ILE A 844 -13.11 60.89 9.89
C ILE A 844 -11.87 59.99 9.97
N ASN A 845 -10.68 60.59 10.04
CA ASN A 845 -9.43 59.84 10.27
C ASN A 845 -9.25 58.61 9.34
N THR A 846 -9.73 58.67 8.09
CA THR A 846 -9.50 57.59 7.13
C THR A 846 -8.04 57.61 6.71
N THR A 847 -7.31 56.51 6.94
CA THR A 847 -5.89 56.40 6.55
C THR A 847 -5.71 56.08 5.08
N GLU A 848 -6.63 55.29 4.51
CA GLU A 848 -6.69 54.99 3.08
C GLU A 848 -7.63 55.98 2.36
N MET A 849 -7.26 56.39 1.14
CA MET A 849 -8.07 57.30 0.33
C MET A 849 -9.24 56.55 -0.32
N GLY A 850 -10.47 56.97 -0.01
CA GLY A 850 -11.67 56.48 -0.67
C GLY A 850 -12.07 57.35 -1.85
N THR A 851 -12.48 56.75 -2.97
CA THR A 851 -13.10 57.45 -4.10
C THR A 851 -14.62 57.31 -4.04
N LEU A 852 -15.33 58.42 -3.92
CA LEU A 852 -16.76 58.47 -4.14
C LEU A 852 -17.03 58.74 -5.62
N ASN A 853 -17.34 57.68 -6.38
CA ASN A 853 -17.60 57.73 -7.82
C ASN A 853 -19.08 57.98 -8.09
N LEU A 854 -19.40 59.19 -8.53
CA LEU A 854 -20.75 59.68 -8.75
C LEU A 854 -21.16 59.40 -10.20
N LEU A 855 -21.93 58.33 -10.46
CA LEU A 855 -22.44 58.06 -11.80
C LEU A 855 -23.57 59.04 -12.18
N ASP A 856 -24.31 59.53 -11.17
CA ASP A 856 -25.37 60.53 -11.25
C ASP A 856 -25.18 61.60 -10.14
N SER A 857 -26.24 62.20 -9.61
CA SER A 857 -26.13 63.24 -8.57
C SER A 857 -26.26 62.70 -7.14
N LEU A 858 -25.39 63.16 -6.24
CA LEU A 858 -25.53 62.98 -4.79
C LEU A 858 -25.83 64.33 -4.14
N THR A 859 -26.89 64.41 -3.35
CA THR A 859 -27.25 65.63 -2.60
C THR A 859 -27.07 65.42 -1.11
N ALA A 860 -26.17 66.16 -0.47
CA ALA A 860 -25.94 66.11 0.98
C ALA A 860 -26.37 67.42 1.66
N GLN A 861 -26.92 67.40 2.88
CA GLN A 861 -27.09 68.67 3.62
C GLN A 861 -25.72 69.19 4.06
N ASN A 862 -24.87 68.32 4.61
CA ASN A 862 -23.54 68.65 5.09
C ASN A 862 -22.50 67.63 4.61
N LEU A 863 -21.30 68.11 4.29
CA LEU A 863 -20.11 67.29 4.03
C LEU A 863 -19.01 67.70 5.02
N ARG A 864 -18.48 66.73 5.77
CA ARG A 864 -17.40 66.98 6.73
C ARG A 864 -16.24 66.03 6.49
N VAL A 865 -15.03 66.56 6.35
CA VAL A 865 -13.79 65.78 6.23
C VAL A 865 -12.88 66.20 7.38
N LEU A 866 -12.76 65.33 8.39
CA LEU A 866 -12.09 65.60 9.66
C LEU A 866 -10.92 64.63 9.83
N GLY A 867 -9.74 64.99 9.34
CA GLY A 867 -8.56 64.11 9.29
C GLY A 867 -8.67 62.89 8.39
N GLY A 868 -9.75 62.78 7.60
CA GLY A 868 -9.91 61.76 6.56
C GLY A 868 -9.50 62.27 5.18
N GLN A 869 -9.46 61.36 4.21
CA GLN A 869 -9.09 61.62 2.83
C GLN A 869 -10.15 61.02 1.90
N VAL A 870 -10.67 61.83 0.98
CA VAL A 870 -11.66 61.38 0.00
C VAL A 870 -11.44 62.06 -1.35
N GLU A 871 -11.51 61.27 -2.43
CA GLU A 871 -11.65 61.74 -3.80
C GLU A 871 -13.12 61.71 -4.21
N LEU A 872 -13.61 62.78 -4.81
CA LEU A 872 -14.90 62.83 -5.49
C LEU A 872 -14.66 62.74 -7.00
N SER A 873 -15.24 61.75 -7.66
CA SER A 873 -15.13 61.59 -9.12
C SER A 873 -16.51 61.47 -9.77
N GLY A 874 -16.60 61.64 -11.09
CA GLY A 874 -17.84 61.44 -11.85
C GLY A 874 -18.66 62.72 -12.09
N GLN A 875 -19.98 62.66 -11.88
CA GLN A 875 -20.95 63.70 -12.24
C GLN A 875 -21.01 64.85 -11.22
N ALA A 876 -21.90 64.77 -10.22
CA ALA A 876 -22.18 65.92 -9.36
C ALA A 876 -22.45 65.59 -7.89
N LEU A 877 -21.80 66.32 -6.98
CA LEU A 877 -22.13 66.35 -5.55
C LEU A 877 -22.62 67.75 -5.18
N ASN A 878 -23.85 67.82 -4.64
CA ASN A 878 -24.52 69.05 -4.21
C ASN A 878 -24.61 69.10 -2.68
N VAL A 879 -23.86 69.99 -2.02
CA VAL A 879 -23.89 70.21 -0.57
C VAL A 879 -24.71 71.47 -0.26
N ILE A 880 -25.85 71.30 0.42
CA ILE A 880 -26.86 72.37 0.56
C ILE A 880 -26.51 73.39 1.67
N GLN A 881 -25.81 72.99 2.73
CA GLN A 881 -25.49 73.85 3.87
C GLN A 881 -24.00 74.15 4.00
N GLU A 882 -23.21 73.16 4.39
CA GLU A 882 -21.81 73.36 4.76
C GLU A 882 -20.93 72.21 4.27
N THR A 883 -19.81 72.57 3.65
CA THR A 883 -18.63 71.70 3.53
C THR A 883 -17.56 72.20 4.48
N ARG A 884 -17.12 71.34 5.41
CA ARG A 884 -16.05 71.65 6.36
C ARG A 884 -14.89 70.66 6.23
N LEU A 885 -13.68 71.19 6.02
CA LEU A 885 -12.42 70.46 5.98
C LEU A 885 -11.57 70.88 7.17
N ASP A 886 -11.29 69.96 8.08
CA ASP A 886 -10.62 70.25 9.35
C ASP A 886 -9.69 69.09 9.76
N THR A 887 -8.83 69.34 10.74
CA THR A 887 -7.89 68.38 11.34
C THR A 887 -7.07 67.61 10.29
N ASP A 888 -6.42 68.30 9.35
CA ASP A 888 -5.67 67.69 8.22
C ASP A 888 -6.53 66.90 7.21
N GLY A 889 -7.85 67.16 7.14
CA GLY A 889 -8.75 66.52 6.18
C GLY A 889 -8.43 66.90 4.72
N LEU A 890 -8.41 65.90 3.82
CA LEU A 890 -8.14 66.07 2.38
C LEU A 890 -9.38 65.74 1.54
N LEU A 891 -9.79 66.71 0.71
CA LEU A 891 -10.84 66.51 -0.30
C LEU A 891 -10.26 66.73 -1.71
N GLU A 892 -10.18 65.68 -2.51
CA GLU A 892 -9.85 65.80 -3.93
C GLU A 892 -11.12 65.90 -4.78
N ALA A 893 -11.34 67.05 -5.43
CA ALA A 893 -12.44 67.23 -6.36
C ALA A 893 -11.99 66.92 -7.79
N ASN A 894 -12.46 65.78 -8.29
CA ASN A 894 -12.30 65.28 -9.66
C ASN A 894 -13.65 65.04 -10.36
N ALA A 895 -14.76 65.47 -9.75
CA ALA A 895 -16.09 65.39 -10.32
C ALA A 895 -16.42 66.58 -11.23
N THR A 896 -17.31 66.36 -12.20
CA THR A 896 -17.73 67.35 -13.20
C THR A 896 -18.31 68.60 -12.55
N ASN A 897 -19.07 68.45 -11.46
CA ASN A 897 -19.49 69.56 -10.61
C ASN A 897 -19.54 69.21 -9.12
N PHE A 898 -18.78 69.94 -8.29
CA PHE A 898 -18.94 69.98 -6.84
C PHE A 898 -19.55 71.33 -6.43
N TYR A 899 -20.80 71.31 -5.97
CA TYR A 899 -21.50 72.49 -5.46
C TYR A 899 -21.51 72.46 -3.94
N THR A 900 -21.17 73.57 -3.33
CA THR A 900 -21.39 73.76 -1.88
C THR A 900 -21.84 75.17 -1.58
N ARG A 901 -22.65 75.35 -0.55
CA ARG A 901 -23.09 76.68 -0.11
C ARG A 901 -21.98 77.41 0.64
N THR A 902 -21.31 76.73 1.57
CA THR A 902 -20.17 77.27 2.31
C THR A 902 -19.04 76.26 2.31
N LEU A 903 -17.80 76.74 2.19
CA LEU A 903 -16.59 75.93 2.23
C LEU A 903 -15.68 76.48 3.33
N ASP A 904 -15.61 75.77 4.45
CA ASP A 904 -14.72 76.07 5.57
C ASP A 904 -13.50 75.13 5.52
N THR A 905 -12.30 75.69 5.63
CA THR A 905 -11.02 74.99 5.46
C THR A 905 -10.02 75.32 6.56
N GLU A 906 -10.49 75.42 7.81
CA GLU A 906 -9.67 75.79 8.99
C GLU A 906 -8.26 75.16 8.99
N SER A 907 -8.17 73.82 8.93
CA SER A 907 -6.89 73.09 8.91
C SER A 907 -6.86 71.93 7.91
N GLY A 908 -7.83 71.86 6.98
CA GLY A 908 -7.89 70.88 5.90
C GLY A 908 -7.47 71.44 4.54
N MET A 909 -7.38 70.57 3.54
CA MET A 909 -6.98 70.92 2.17
C MET A 909 -7.99 70.40 1.15
N MET A 910 -8.31 71.25 0.17
CA MET A 910 -9.05 70.85 -1.03
C MET A 910 -8.15 70.90 -2.26
N VAL A 911 -8.10 69.82 -3.03
CA VAL A 911 -7.34 69.75 -4.29
C VAL A 911 -8.34 69.64 -5.44
N VAL A 912 -8.29 70.56 -6.39
CA VAL A 912 -9.17 70.55 -7.57
C VAL A 912 -8.39 70.02 -8.77
N ARG A 913 -8.79 68.87 -9.30
CA ARG A 913 -8.12 68.21 -10.44
C ARG A 913 -8.53 68.88 -11.78
N PRO A 914 -7.68 68.82 -12.82
CA PRO A 914 -8.00 69.40 -14.13
C PRO A 914 -9.31 68.86 -14.70
N GLY A 915 -10.22 69.76 -15.09
CA GLY A 915 -11.54 69.41 -15.63
C GLY A 915 -12.67 69.34 -14.60
N ALA A 916 -12.36 69.35 -13.30
CA ALA A 916 -13.36 69.45 -12.24
C ALA A 916 -13.83 70.91 -12.04
N ALA A 917 -15.12 71.09 -11.72
CA ALA A 917 -15.68 72.39 -11.40
C ALA A 917 -16.15 72.44 -9.95
N VAL A 918 -15.53 73.28 -9.12
CA VAL A 918 -15.96 73.58 -7.75
C VAL A 918 -16.70 74.92 -7.75
N ARG A 919 -17.92 74.95 -7.22
CA ARG A 919 -18.76 76.15 -7.16
C ARG A 919 -19.25 76.37 -5.73
N VAL A 920 -18.69 77.37 -5.08
CA VAL A 920 -19.15 77.85 -3.78
C VAL A 920 -20.18 78.96 -4.03
N ARG A 921 -21.44 78.75 -3.64
CA ARG A 921 -22.48 79.79 -3.73
C ARG A 921 -22.72 80.38 -2.34
N GLU A 922 -22.04 81.48 -2.04
CA GLU A 922 -22.64 82.49 -1.15
C GLU A 922 -23.82 83.13 -1.91
N GLU A 923 -24.91 83.44 -1.21
CA GLU A 923 -25.95 84.30 -1.78
C GLU A 923 -25.39 85.68 -2.11
#